data_AF-A0A4P8TIR5-F1
#
_entry.id   AF-A0A4P8TIR5-F1
#
_cell.length_a   1.000
_cell.length_b   1.000
_cell.length_c   1.000
_cell.angle_alpha   90.00
_cell.angle_beta   90.00
_cell.angle_gamma   90.00
#
_symmetry.space_group_name_H-M   'P 1'
#
loop_
_entity.id
_entity.type
_entity.pdbx_description
1 polymer ?
#
loop_
_entity_poly.entity_id
_entity_poly.type
_entity_poly.pdbx_seq_one_letter_code
_entity_poly.pdbx_strand_id
1 'polypeptide(L)'
;MLEPTRHHDAPAPHDPPRDRRTGPSRRRLLALTALGLPATGAALAVGTTAPPAHADPAVTGGETRIVDVPLAGTDPVDVGGASAGASDAGGADAAGVPARDLPEHTATMVGVRWEEGREAPAVTVRGRLAGGGWTDWHALDPATDPSTGDEVPATEAGWLGPVTGVQICAERDGEDVADELTAHLLTTSPLEADAEVGSDSGPSVSLGLEDRPMLRAAAVTNPATPPMPGAPAFVSRAAWGADESLVRSTSAADRLKAVVVHHTAGSNAYSAQDSPQLIRGILSYHTRTLGWADLGYNMLVDKYGQVFEGRGGGLHRNIVGAHARGYNTGSFGISLLGDYDVASVPSAAQDAITRLVGWKLLSTFTTSTHATGTWDVTTPDTNYPIGTHELKVVMGHRDVNATECPGRNLYGKLESIRDAAQRRIDGGWRKHLGAFSRAGGGEALGTVVRSAHIAGDLEATVLTSGLVLSGRGAATATGWRSEVSRQWSASWGRPLGNPRREGGRTLQGFAAGQAVGSGEEAVFLKNRFRDVTGQHMYFPEIDALAARGITTGWPDGTYRPLADIHRDAMVVFVHRALGAPASTPPARSPFRDMSSSTMYYEEICWAHAQGIVEGWPDGTFRPTASVQRGAVAAFLYRASGSPSTGTTSGFRDVPANHQFAREITWLASTKITTGWSDGTFRPTLPIARDAMAAFMIRWMDHRGL
;
A
#
# COMPACT_ATOMS: atom_id res chain seq x y z
N MET A 1 -54.30 -30.64 11.18
CA MET A 1 -55.32 -29.72 10.64
C MET A 1 -54.62 -28.84 9.61
N LEU A 2 -54.93 -29.10 8.34
CA LEU A 2 -54.89 -28.18 7.18
C LEU A 2 -53.58 -27.45 6.82
N GLU A 3 -52.87 -28.02 5.83
CA GLU A 3 -52.37 -27.33 4.63
C GLU A 3 -53.53 -26.63 3.86
N PRO A 4 -53.32 -25.63 2.96
CA PRO A 4 -52.50 -25.75 1.73
C PRO A 4 -51.81 -24.40 1.32
N THR A 5 -51.11 -24.17 0.20
CA THR A 5 -51.07 -24.73 -1.17
C THR A 5 -49.78 -24.25 -1.86
N ARG A 6 -49.21 -25.08 -2.74
CA ARG A 6 -48.12 -24.77 -3.69
C ARG A 6 -48.63 -23.98 -4.91
N HIS A 7 -47.73 -23.24 -5.57
CA HIS A 7 -47.76 -23.10 -7.02
C HIS A 7 -46.35 -23.22 -7.62
N HIS A 8 -46.25 -24.12 -8.60
CA HIS A 8 -45.13 -24.35 -9.53
C HIS A 8 -45.05 -23.21 -10.56
N ASP A 9 -43.85 -22.91 -11.08
CA ASP A 9 -43.52 -23.22 -12.48
C ASP A 9 -42.03 -23.00 -12.82
N ALA A 10 -41.57 -23.82 -13.78
CA ALA A 10 -40.20 -24.10 -14.20
C ALA A 10 -39.80 -23.29 -15.48
N PRO A 11 -38.57 -23.44 -16.04
CA PRO A 11 -37.83 -22.40 -16.77
C PRO A 11 -37.75 -22.51 -18.32
N ALA A 12 -37.02 -21.55 -18.94
CA ALA A 12 -36.41 -21.47 -20.30
C ALA A 12 -37.26 -20.80 -21.43
N PRO A 13 -36.73 -20.36 -22.62
CA PRO A 13 -35.38 -20.55 -23.21
C PRO A 13 -34.75 -19.36 -24.04
N HIS A 14 -33.46 -19.53 -24.40
CA HIS A 14 -32.64 -19.15 -25.60
C HIS A 14 -32.90 -17.93 -26.54
N ASP A 15 -31.80 -17.14 -26.72
CA ASP A 15 -31.16 -16.54 -27.94
C ASP A 15 -31.89 -15.47 -28.82
N PRO A 16 -31.21 -14.66 -29.70
CA PRO A 16 -29.82 -14.71 -30.24
C PRO A 16 -29.06 -13.33 -30.30
N PRO A 17 -27.82 -13.25 -30.87
CA PRO A 17 -26.98 -12.05 -30.82
C PRO A 17 -27.23 -11.08 -31.98
N ARG A 18 -26.90 -9.79 -31.78
CA ARG A 18 -26.83 -8.80 -32.87
C ARG A 18 -25.38 -8.46 -33.19
N ASP A 19 -24.99 -8.89 -34.39
CA ASP A 19 -23.70 -8.64 -35.02
C ASP A 19 -23.76 -7.43 -35.98
N ARG A 20 -22.56 -6.85 -36.20
CA ARG A 20 -22.10 -5.96 -37.29
C ARG A 20 -22.62 -4.50 -37.37
N ARG A 21 -21.65 -3.56 -37.27
CA ARG A 21 -20.96 -2.97 -38.46
C ARG A 21 -19.81 -2.02 -38.09
N THR A 22 -18.59 -2.43 -38.46
CA THR A 22 -17.55 -1.70 -39.24
C THR A 22 -17.07 -0.29 -38.84
N GLY A 23 -15.83 -0.20 -38.32
CA GLY A 23 -14.69 0.70 -38.68
C GLY A 23 -14.85 2.25 -38.68
N PRO A 24 -13.76 3.06 -38.75
CA PRO A 24 -12.39 2.70 -39.07
C PRO A 24 -11.29 3.18 -38.08
N SER A 25 -10.12 2.58 -38.28
CA SER A 25 -8.79 2.98 -37.84
C SER A 25 -8.47 4.47 -37.94
N ARG A 26 -7.70 5.01 -36.98
CA ARG A 26 -6.85 6.19 -37.20
C ARG A 26 -5.41 5.90 -36.75
N ARG A 27 -4.61 5.49 -37.74
CA ARG A 27 -3.15 5.69 -37.79
C ARG A 27 -2.87 7.21 -37.84
N ARG A 28 -1.90 7.67 -37.03
CA ARG A 28 -1.05 8.85 -37.25
C ARG A 28 0.33 8.42 -36.72
N LEU A 29 1.34 8.08 -37.53
CA LEU A 29 2.16 8.90 -38.43
C LEU A 29 2.67 10.20 -37.80
N LEU A 30 3.90 10.13 -37.28
CA LEU A 30 4.90 11.20 -37.12
C LEU A 30 6.26 10.47 -37.22
N ALA A 31 6.79 10.32 -38.43
CA ALA A 31 7.72 11.25 -39.09
C ALA A 31 9.09 11.29 -38.38
N LEU A 32 9.97 10.39 -38.83
CA LEU A 32 11.41 10.45 -38.61
C LEU A 32 11.97 11.77 -39.17
N THR A 33 12.81 12.43 -38.39
CA THR A 33 13.89 13.28 -38.92
C THR A 33 15.22 12.68 -38.49
N ALA A 34 15.90 12.08 -39.48
CA ALA A 34 17.27 11.65 -39.38
C ALA A 34 18.21 12.87 -39.48
N LEU A 35 19.14 12.98 -38.54
CA LEU A 35 20.36 13.77 -38.67
C LEU A 35 21.52 12.82 -38.43
N GLY A 36 22.40 12.73 -39.43
CA GLY A 36 23.52 11.80 -39.46
C GLY A 36 24.84 12.39 -38.98
N LEU A 37 25.81 11.46 -38.92
CA LEU A 37 27.27 11.58 -38.84
C LEU A 37 27.91 11.68 -37.43
N PRO A 38 29.14 11.16 -37.23
CA PRO A 38 29.81 10.04 -37.90
C PRO A 38 30.36 8.98 -36.93
N ALA A 39 30.64 7.81 -37.51
CA ALA A 39 31.34 6.70 -36.88
C ALA A 39 32.82 7.04 -36.60
N THR A 40 33.28 6.73 -35.38
CA THR A 40 34.69 6.47 -35.08
C THR A 40 34.78 5.14 -34.35
N GLY A 41 35.49 4.20 -34.99
CA GLY A 41 35.62 2.83 -34.54
C GLY A 41 36.36 2.70 -33.22
N ALA A 42 35.87 1.80 -32.38
CA ALA A 42 36.63 1.17 -31.32
C ALA A 42 36.71 -0.32 -31.66
N ALA A 43 37.94 -0.82 -31.71
CA ALA A 43 38.29 -2.17 -32.09
C ALA A 43 37.66 -3.20 -31.13
N LEU A 44 37.05 -4.22 -31.73
CA LEU A 44 36.68 -5.47 -31.08
C LEU A 44 37.94 -6.16 -30.55
N ALA A 45 38.15 -6.11 -29.24
CA ALA A 45 38.90 -7.14 -28.54
C ALA A 45 37.91 -8.23 -28.12
N VAL A 46 37.69 -9.20 -29.01
CA VAL A 46 36.96 -10.43 -28.67
C VAL A 46 37.90 -11.26 -27.81
N GLY A 47 37.82 -11.07 -26.50
CA GLY A 47 38.26 -12.07 -25.53
C GLY A 47 37.13 -13.07 -25.34
N THR A 48 37.13 -14.16 -26.10
CA THR A 48 36.24 -15.30 -25.83
C THR A 48 36.75 -16.06 -24.61
N THR A 49 36.39 -15.61 -23.40
CA THR A 49 36.20 -16.53 -22.29
C THR A 49 34.80 -17.11 -22.44
N ALA A 50 34.69 -18.34 -22.94
CA ALA A 50 33.39 -19.00 -23.03
C ALA A 50 32.73 -19.04 -21.64
N PRO A 51 31.48 -18.56 -21.49
CA PRO A 51 30.76 -18.70 -20.23
C PRO A 51 30.45 -20.20 -19.98
N PRO A 52 30.43 -20.65 -18.71
CA PRO A 52 30.08 -22.03 -18.38
C PRO A 52 28.64 -22.33 -18.83
N ALA A 53 28.42 -23.52 -19.40
CA ALA A 53 27.17 -23.95 -19.99
C ALA A 53 25.97 -23.79 -19.02
N HIS A 54 24.98 -23.02 -19.45
CA HIS A 54 23.68 -22.90 -18.78
C HIS A 54 22.82 -24.12 -19.17
N ALA A 55 21.95 -24.58 -18.27
CA ALA A 55 20.90 -25.53 -18.68
C ALA A 55 20.09 -24.93 -19.85
N ASP A 56 19.56 -25.78 -20.74
CA ASP A 56 19.03 -25.49 -22.09
C ASP A 56 19.66 -24.26 -22.78
N PRO A 57 20.62 -24.43 -23.72
CA PRO A 57 21.27 -23.32 -24.40
C PRO A 57 20.31 -22.49 -25.27
N ALA A 58 19.08 -22.94 -25.53
CA ALA A 58 18.06 -22.16 -26.21
C ALA A 58 17.40 -21.10 -25.32
N VAL A 59 17.49 -21.26 -23.99
CA VAL A 59 16.98 -20.30 -23.00
C VAL A 59 18.06 -19.25 -22.76
N THR A 60 17.75 -17.97 -23.02
CA THR A 60 18.75 -16.89 -22.96
C THR A 60 18.18 -15.62 -22.32
N GLY A 61 19.06 -14.70 -21.92
CA GLY A 61 18.65 -13.37 -21.48
C GLY A 61 17.81 -13.35 -20.20
N GLY A 62 18.06 -14.27 -19.26
CA GLY A 62 17.33 -14.36 -18.00
C GLY A 62 15.98 -15.07 -18.09
N GLU A 63 15.62 -15.59 -19.26
CA GLU A 63 14.37 -16.36 -19.45
C GLU A 63 14.32 -17.60 -18.55
N THR A 64 13.12 -17.92 -18.08
CA THR A 64 12.78 -19.19 -17.43
C THR A 64 11.76 -19.97 -18.26
N ARG A 65 12.15 -21.19 -18.66
CA ARG A 65 11.27 -22.16 -19.32
C ARG A 65 10.91 -23.29 -18.35
N ILE A 66 9.66 -23.72 -18.39
CA ILE A 66 9.16 -24.88 -17.64
C ILE A 66 8.76 -25.96 -18.64
N VAL A 67 9.21 -27.19 -18.42
CA VAL A 67 8.84 -28.38 -19.19
C VAL A 67 8.16 -29.36 -18.26
N ASP A 68 6.93 -29.72 -18.58
CA ASP A 68 6.15 -30.69 -17.82
C ASP A 68 6.41 -32.09 -18.38
N VAL A 69 6.87 -33.00 -17.53
CA VAL A 69 7.23 -34.38 -17.88
C VAL A 69 6.42 -35.33 -17.00
N PRO A 70 5.38 -35.98 -17.53
CA PRO A 70 4.73 -37.09 -16.85
C PRO A 70 5.75 -38.18 -16.59
N LEU A 71 5.88 -38.62 -15.33
CA LEU A 71 6.83 -39.66 -14.98
C LEU A 71 6.32 -41.06 -15.32
N ALA A 72 5.01 -41.22 -15.49
CA ALA A 72 4.39 -42.45 -15.96
C ALA A 72 5.02 -42.94 -17.28
N GLY A 73 5.45 -44.20 -17.30
CA GLY A 73 6.04 -44.83 -18.48
C GLY A 73 7.52 -44.47 -18.72
N THR A 74 8.15 -43.74 -17.80
CA THR A 74 9.62 -43.60 -17.76
C THR A 74 10.23 -44.85 -17.14
N ASP A 75 11.26 -45.42 -17.77
CA ASP A 75 11.87 -46.66 -17.28
C ASP A 75 12.49 -46.46 -15.88
N PRO A 76 12.14 -47.30 -14.89
CA PRO A 76 12.76 -47.27 -13.58
C PRO A 76 14.22 -47.74 -13.64
N VAL A 77 15.11 -47.01 -12.97
CA VAL A 77 16.53 -47.35 -12.82
C VAL A 77 16.81 -47.63 -11.35
N ASP A 78 17.41 -48.80 -11.08
CA ASP A 78 17.96 -49.10 -9.76
C ASP A 78 19.23 -48.27 -9.55
N VAL A 79 19.16 -47.35 -8.60
CA VAL A 79 20.26 -46.43 -8.29
C VAL A 79 21.17 -46.94 -7.18
N GLY A 80 20.87 -48.10 -6.58
CA GLY A 80 21.55 -48.62 -5.39
C GLY A 80 21.29 -47.72 -4.17
N GLY A 81 21.04 -48.32 -3.01
CA GLY A 81 20.48 -47.62 -1.85
C GLY A 81 21.16 -46.27 -1.55
N ALA A 82 20.46 -45.19 -1.92
CA ALA A 82 20.94 -43.85 -1.78
C ALA A 82 20.23 -43.22 -0.61
N SER A 83 20.95 -42.84 0.45
CA SER A 83 20.37 -42.05 1.52
C SER A 83 20.59 -40.56 1.21
N ALA A 84 19.51 -39.78 1.22
CA ALA A 84 19.63 -38.39 1.62
C ALA A 84 20.06 -38.41 3.10
N GLY A 85 21.05 -37.63 3.50
CA GLY A 85 21.52 -37.61 4.89
C GLY A 85 20.34 -37.44 5.86
N ALA A 86 20.14 -38.43 6.74
CA ALA A 86 18.93 -38.62 7.53
C ALA A 86 18.48 -37.37 8.33
N SER A 87 17.24 -36.91 8.08
CA SER A 87 16.45 -36.08 9.00
C SER A 87 15.59 -36.99 9.91
N ASP A 88 15.42 -36.62 11.17
CA ASP A 88 14.76 -37.43 12.22
C ASP A 88 13.23 -37.28 12.23
N ALA A 89 12.61 -36.93 11.10
CA ALA A 89 11.16 -36.97 10.93
C ALA A 89 10.82 -37.89 9.76
N GLY A 90 10.71 -39.19 10.03
CA GLY A 90 10.20 -40.15 9.04
C GLY A 90 10.96 -40.14 7.71
N GLY A 91 12.28 -39.91 7.74
CA GLY A 91 13.10 -39.81 6.55
C GLY A 91 12.87 -41.01 5.63
N ALA A 92 12.42 -40.72 4.41
CA ALA A 92 12.40 -41.71 3.35
C ALA A 92 13.85 -42.15 3.12
N ASP A 93 14.17 -43.36 3.58
CA ASP A 93 15.28 -44.10 3.03
C ASP A 93 14.93 -44.31 1.55
N ALA A 94 15.52 -43.52 0.64
CA ALA A 94 15.54 -43.88 -0.79
C ALA A 94 16.36 -45.17 -1.05
N ALA A 95 16.64 -45.94 0.01
CA ALA A 95 17.20 -47.27 -0.03
C ALA A 95 16.16 -48.28 -0.55
N GLY A 96 16.03 -48.36 -1.89
CA GLY A 96 15.30 -49.42 -2.57
C GLY A 96 14.15 -48.96 -3.48
N VAL A 97 13.79 -47.67 -3.45
CA VAL A 97 12.81 -47.10 -4.38
C VAL A 97 13.50 -46.79 -5.73
N PRO A 98 13.02 -47.33 -6.86
CA PRO A 98 13.62 -47.08 -8.17
C PRO A 98 13.46 -45.62 -8.59
N ALA A 99 14.49 -45.06 -9.23
CA ALA A 99 14.45 -43.71 -9.75
C ALA A 99 13.85 -43.69 -11.17
N ARG A 100 13.08 -42.64 -11.50
CA ARG A 100 12.77 -42.30 -12.89
C ARG A 100 13.92 -41.48 -13.46
N ASP A 101 14.56 -41.99 -14.51
CA ASP A 101 15.71 -41.34 -15.16
C ASP A 101 15.27 -40.51 -16.37
N LEU A 102 15.63 -39.23 -16.38
CA LEU A 102 15.32 -38.26 -17.42
C LEU A 102 16.63 -37.79 -18.09
N PRO A 103 17.28 -38.65 -18.91
CA PRO A 103 18.68 -38.47 -19.32
C PRO A 103 18.91 -37.38 -20.38
N GLU A 104 17.86 -36.88 -21.03
CA GLU A 104 17.91 -35.84 -22.07
C GLU A 104 17.30 -34.52 -21.64
N HIS A 105 16.88 -34.41 -20.38
CA HIS A 105 16.23 -33.22 -19.86
C HIS A 105 17.23 -32.33 -19.12
N THR A 106 17.61 -31.22 -19.74
CA THR A 106 18.38 -30.18 -19.07
C THR A 106 17.49 -29.38 -18.12
N ALA A 107 18.00 -29.05 -16.94
CA ALA A 107 17.29 -28.25 -15.95
C ALA A 107 18.27 -27.46 -15.07
N THR A 108 17.76 -26.40 -14.44
CA THR A 108 18.37 -25.75 -13.27
C THR A 108 17.66 -26.11 -11.97
N MET A 109 16.35 -26.37 -12.05
CA MET A 109 15.49 -26.70 -10.91
C MET A 109 14.45 -27.73 -11.28
N VAL A 110 13.90 -28.42 -10.29
CA VAL A 110 12.78 -29.35 -10.45
C VAL A 110 11.79 -29.19 -9.30
N GLY A 111 10.50 -29.17 -9.62
CA GLY A 111 9.41 -29.47 -8.69
C GLY A 111 8.57 -30.61 -9.25
N VAL A 112 7.72 -31.24 -8.45
CA VAL A 112 6.79 -32.27 -8.93
C VAL A 112 5.37 -31.99 -8.48
N ARG A 113 4.40 -32.56 -9.20
CA ARG A 113 2.97 -32.48 -8.89
C ARG A 113 2.29 -33.83 -8.92
N TRP A 114 1.21 -33.95 -8.16
CA TRP A 114 0.31 -35.09 -8.12
C TRP A 114 -1.16 -34.67 -8.25
N GLU A 115 -2.06 -35.66 -8.27
CA GLU A 115 -3.50 -35.43 -8.32
C GLU A 115 -4.03 -34.84 -7.00
N GLU A 116 -4.98 -33.90 -7.09
CA GLU A 116 -5.62 -33.30 -5.92
C GLU A 116 -6.36 -34.34 -5.07
N GLY A 117 -6.29 -34.20 -3.74
CA GLY A 117 -6.93 -35.11 -2.79
C GLY A 117 -6.11 -36.35 -2.40
N ARG A 118 -4.90 -36.51 -2.94
CA ARG A 118 -3.93 -37.53 -2.48
C ARG A 118 -2.94 -36.93 -1.47
N GLU A 119 -2.53 -37.77 -0.52
CA GLU A 119 -1.48 -37.41 0.45
C GLU A 119 -0.15 -37.12 -0.25
N ALA A 120 0.65 -36.21 0.31
CA ALA A 120 1.94 -35.85 -0.27
C ALA A 120 2.92 -37.04 -0.26
N PRO A 121 3.57 -37.39 -1.39
CA PRO A 121 4.66 -38.36 -1.39
C PRO A 121 5.97 -37.73 -0.89
N ALA A 122 6.86 -38.56 -0.36
CA ALA A 122 8.26 -38.17 -0.14
C ALA A 122 8.99 -38.19 -1.48
N VAL A 123 9.56 -37.05 -1.88
CA VAL A 123 10.21 -36.90 -3.20
C VAL A 123 11.68 -36.57 -3.00
N THR A 124 12.57 -37.31 -3.65
CA THR A 124 13.99 -37.00 -3.70
C THR A 124 14.47 -36.88 -5.14
N VAL A 125 15.38 -35.94 -5.38
CA VAL A 125 15.87 -35.61 -6.71
C VAL A 125 17.39 -35.49 -6.73
N ARG A 126 17.99 -35.76 -7.89
CA ARG A 126 19.38 -35.38 -8.20
C ARG A 126 19.54 -35.05 -9.68
N GLY A 127 20.58 -34.32 -10.03
CA GLY A 127 20.85 -33.94 -11.41
C GLY A 127 22.20 -34.43 -11.91
N ARG A 128 22.28 -34.70 -13.21
CA ARG A 128 23.51 -35.11 -13.89
C ARG A 128 24.27 -33.87 -14.35
N LEU A 129 25.50 -33.70 -13.88
CA LEU A 129 26.39 -32.62 -14.30
C LEU A 129 26.88 -32.88 -15.73
N ALA A 130 27.24 -31.81 -16.46
CA ALA A 130 27.75 -31.91 -17.84
C ALA A 130 28.99 -32.82 -17.97
N GLY A 131 29.80 -32.96 -16.91
CA GLY A 131 30.94 -33.88 -16.84
C GLY A 131 30.57 -35.36 -16.63
N GLY A 132 29.28 -35.68 -16.56
CA GLY A 132 28.75 -37.05 -16.43
C GLY A 132 28.50 -37.55 -15.00
N GLY A 133 29.03 -36.85 -13.99
CA GLY A 133 28.78 -37.14 -12.56
C GLY A 133 27.40 -36.68 -12.10
N TRP A 134 26.97 -37.11 -10.91
CA TRP A 134 25.68 -36.74 -10.32
C TRP A 134 25.87 -35.80 -9.13
N THR A 135 24.90 -34.90 -8.92
CA THR A 135 24.76 -34.21 -7.64
C THR A 135 24.36 -35.20 -6.54
N ASP A 136 24.52 -34.78 -5.29
CA ASP A 136 23.92 -35.48 -4.17
C ASP A 136 22.39 -35.50 -4.30
N TRP A 137 21.77 -36.49 -3.63
CA TRP A 137 20.32 -36.57 -3.52
C TRP A 137 19.79 -35.51 -2.57
N HIS A 138 18.63 -34.97 -2.91
CA HIS A 138 18.00 -33.86 -2.21
C HIS A 138 16.48 -34.08 -2.12
N ALA A 139 15.89 -33.97 -0.93
CA ALA A 139 14.46 -34.08 -0.74
C ALA A 139 13.72 -32.79 -1.15
N LEU A 140 12.53 -32.89 -1.72
CA LEU A 140 11.69 -31.74 -2.02
C LEU A 140 10.54 -31.64 -1.02
N ASP A 141 10.36 -30.45 -0.43
CA ASP A 141 9.29 -30.18 0.52
C ASP A 141 7.93 -30.03 -0.20
N PRO A 142 6.81 -30.47 0.40
CA PRO A 142 5.47 -30.16 -0.09
C PRO A 142 5.19 -28.64 -0.11
N ALA A 143 4.54 -28.16 -1.18
CA ALA A 143 4.10 -26.78 -1.31
C ALA A 143 2.73 -26.57 -0.66
N THR A 144 2.48 -25.37 -0.14
CA THR A 144 1.21 -24.99 0.47
C THR A 144 0.66 -23.72 -0.17
N ASP A 145 -0.66 -23.63 -0.35
CA ASP A 145 -1.29 -22.45 -0.91
C ASP A 145 -1.14 -21.32 0.10
N PRO A 146 -0.57 -20.18 -0.27
CA PRO A 146 -0.28 -19.13 0.69
C PRO A 146 -1.51 -18.33 1.14
N SER A 147 -2.59 -18.36 0.35
CA SER A 147 -3.82 -17.62 0.60
C SER A 147 -4.79 -18.40 1.47
N THR A 148 -4.95 -19.70 1.21
CA THR A 148 -5.83 -20.59 1.97
C THR A 148 -5.07 -21.41 3.01
N GLY A 149 -3.80 -21.68 2.76
CA GLY A 149 -2.98 -22.60 3.54
C GLY A 149 -3.18 -24.06 3.19
N ASP A 150 -4.00 -24.37 2.19
CA ASP A 150 -4.28 -25.76 1.83
C ASP A 150 -3.05 -26.37 1.18
N GLU A 151 -2.85 -27.69 1.31
CA GLU A 151 -1.81 -28.36 0.56
C GLU A 151 -2.06 -28.18 -0.93
N VAL A 152 -1.03 -27.71 -1.64
CA VAL A 152 -1.04 -27.79 -3.10
C VAL A 152 -0.51 -29.19 -3.41
N PRO A 153 -1.11 -29.94 -4.35
CA PRO A 153 -0.60 -31.25 -4.74
C PRO A 153 0.67 -31.09 -5.58
N ALA A 154 1.70 -30.52 -4.97
CA ALA A 154 2.96 -30.10 -5.55
C ALA A 154 4.04 -30.04 -4.47
N THR A 155 5.31 -30.19 -4.87
CA THR A 155 6.44 -29.78 -4.03
C THR A 155 6.82 -28.32 -4.28
N GLU A 156 7.63 -27.73 -3.41
CA GLU A 156 8.50 -26.60 -3.74
C GLU A 156 9.54 -27.03 -4.80
N ALA A 157 10.12 -26.05 -5.50
CA ALA A 157 11.15 -26.32 -6.51
C ALA A 157 12.56 -26.34 -5.89
N GLY A 158 13.28 -27.44 -6.08
CA GLY A 158 14.65 -27.61 -5.62
C GLY A 158 15.68 -27.21 -6.68
N TRP A 159 16.75 -26.53 -6.27
CA TRP A 159 17.89 -26.21 -7.12
C TRP A 159 18.78 -27.43 -7.36
N LEU A 160 19.13 -27.68 -8.62
CA LEU A 160 20.06 -28.75 -9.03
C LEU A 160 21.38 -28.20 -9.58
N GLY A 161 21.45 -26.91 -9.89
CA GLY A 161 22.48 -26.35 -10.76
C GLY A 161 22.21 -26.67 -12.23
N PRO A 162 23.04 -26.20 -13.17
CA PRO A 162 22.91 -26.53 -14.57
C PRO A 162 23.22 -28.02 -14.80
N VAL A 163 22.17 -28.82 -15.01
CA VAL A 163 22.25 -30.27 -15.18
C VAL A 163 21.74 -30.68 -16.56
N THR A 164 22.25 -31.80 -17.07
CA THR A 164 21.92 -32.37 -18.39
C THR A 164 20.94 -33.54 -18.31
N GLY A 165 20.59 -33.98 -17.11
CA GLY A 165 19.60 -35.01 -16.85
C GLY A 165 19.16 -34.95 -15.39
N VAL A 166 18.01 -35.54 -15.08
CA VAL A 166 17.41 -35.52 -13.74
C VAL A 166 16.98 -36.92 -13.35
N GLN A 167 17.17 -37.29 -12.09
CA GLN A 167 16.60 -38.48 -11.49
C GLN A 167 15.68 -38.11 -10.35
N ILE A 168 14.54 -38.78 -10.28
CA ILE A 168 13.47 -38.52 -9.31
C ILE A 168 13.04 -39.84 -8.70
N CYS A 169 13.04 -39.92 -7.38
CA CYS A 169 12.39 -40.99 -6.61
C CYS A 169 11.18 -40.39 -5.90
N ALA A 170 10.08 -41.14 -5.85
CA ALA A 170 8.89 -40.75 -5.10
C ALA A 170 8.31 -41.96 -4.38
N GLU A 171 8.12 -41.81 -3.07
CA GLU A 171 7.64 -42.86 -2.19
C GLU A 171 6.42 -42.40 -1.41
N ARG A 172 5.45 -43.28 -1.25
CA ARG A 172 4.36 -43.12 -0.28
C ARG A 172 4.16 -44.46 0.43
N ASP A 173 4.23 -44.46 1.75
CA ASP A 173 4.07 -45.65 2.60
C ASP A 173 4.96 -46.86 2.21
N GLY A 174 6.20 -46.62 1.75
CA GLY A 174 7.11 -47.68 1.31
C GLY A 174 6.93 -48.14 -0.13
N GLU A 175 5.98 -47.57 -0.88
CA GLU A 175 5.70 -47.92 -2.26
C GLU A 175 6.18 -46.84 -3.25
N ASP A 176 6.68 -47.26 -4.42
CA ASP A 176 7.01 -46.36 -5.53
C ASP A 176 5.72 -45.78 -6.13
N VAL A 177 5.59 -44.47 -6.06
CA VAL A 177 4.44 -43.71 -6.59
C VAL A 177 4.84 -42.73 -7.69
N ALA A 178 6.04 -42.86 -8.26
CA ALA A 178 6.54 -41.92 -9.25
C ALA A 178 5.64 -41.80 -10.48
N ASP A 179 4.95 -42.87 -10.89
CA ASP A 179 4.03 -42.86 -12.04
C ASP A 179 2.79 -41.98 -11.82
N GLU A 180 2.49 -41.58 -10.57
CA GLU A 180 1.40 -40.65 -10.26
C GLU A 180 1.81 -39.18 -10.47
N LEU A 181 3.08 -38.92 -10.77
CA LEU A 181 3.66 -37.58 -10.72
C LEU A 181 3.92 -36.98 -12.10
N THR A 182 3.86 -35.66 -12.15
CA THR A 182 4.41 -34.85 -13.23
C THR A 182 5.56 -34.02 -12.70
N ALA A 183 6.74 -34.17 -13.30
CA ALA A 183 7.89 -33.32 -13.01
C ALA A 183 7.80 -32.02 -13.80
N HIS A 184 8.01 -30.90 -13.11
CA HIS A 184 8.16 -29.57 -13.68
C HIS A 184 9.64 -29.24 -13.71
N LEU A 185 10.27 -29.41 -14.87
CA LEU A 185 11.70 -29.12 -15.06
C LEU A 185 11.86 -27.68 -15.51
N LEU A 186 12.51 -26.88 -14.66
CA LEU A 186 12.75 -25.46 -14.93
C LEU A 186 14.17 -25.27 -15.43
N THR A 187 14.30 -24.58 -16.54
CA THR A 187 15.57 -24.03 -17.00
C THR A 187 15.50 -22.52 -16.95
N THR A 188 16.31 -21.94 -16.08
CA THR A 188 16.51 -20.49 -16.00
C THR A 188 17.87 -20.16 -16.58
N SER A 189 17.98 -19.20 -17.48
CA SER A 189 19.29 -18.71 -17.94
C SER A 189 19.81 -17.59 -17.02
N PRO A 190 21.12 -17.42 -16.85
CA PRO A 190 21.65 -16.27 -16.14
C PRO A 190 21.64 -15.02 -17.02
N LEU A 191 21.76 -13.88 -16.35
CA LEU A 191 21.95 -12.57 -16.96
C LEU A 191 23.42 -12.16 -16.83
N GLU A 192 23.91 -11.34 -17.75
CA GLU A 192 25.26 -10.73 -17.61
C GLU A 192 25.39 -9.97 -16.28
N ALA A 193 24.32 -9.33 -15.83
CA ALA A 193 24.26 -8.59 -14.57
C ALA A 193 24.40 -9.48 -13.31
N ASP A 194 24.15 -10.80 -13.42
CA ASP A 194 24.27 -11.72 -12.27
C ASP A 194 25.73 -11.82 -11.80
N ALA A 195 26.70 -11.67 -12.71
CA ALA A 195 28.13 -11.67 -12.40
C ALA A 195 28.52 -10.48 -11.51
N GLU A 196 27.89 -9.32 -11.71
CA GLU A 196 28.11 -8.12 -10.90
C GLU A 196 27.59 -8.32 -9.48
N VAL A 197 26.42 -8.95 -9.33
CA VAL A 197 25.80 -9.27 -8.03
C VAL A 197 26.72 -10.18 -7.21
N GLY A 198 27.31 -11.21 -7.81
CA GLY A 198 28.21 -12.13 -7.09
C GLY A 198 29.60 -11.56 -6.76
N SER A 199 29.99 -10.41 -7.31
CA SER A 199 31.28 -9.77 -7.00
C SER A 199 31.30 -8.97 -5.68
N ASP A 200 30.11 -8.68 -5.14
CA ASP A 200 29.91 -7.84 -3.93
C ASP A 200 29.78 -8.66 -2.62
N SER A 201 29.95 -9.99 -2.67
CA SER A 201 29.69 -10.95 -1.58
C SER A 201 30.79 -11.09 -0.51
N GLY A 202 31.41 -9.96 -0.12
CA GLY A 202 32.39 -9.91 0.98
C GLY A 202 31.77 -9.62 2.36
N PRO A 203 32.43 -9.98 3.48
CA PRO A 203 31.94 -9.66 4.82
C PRO A 203 31.77 -8.15 4.93
N SER A 204 30.60 -7.69 5.40
CA SER A 204 30.34 -6.27 5.62
C SER A 204 31.24 -5.76 6.76
N VAL A 205 32.44 -5.35 6.42
CA VAL A 205 33.24 -4.46 7.27
C VAL A 205 32.39 -3.21 7.48
N SER A 206 32.33 -2.72 8.71
CA SER A 206 31.66 -1.49 9.12
C SER A 206 32.17 -0.30 8.29
N LEU A 207 31.63 -0.11 7.10
CA LEU A 207 31.90 1.03 6.25
C LEU A 207 30.76 2.03 6.46
N GLY A 208 31.13 3.29 6.70
CA GLY A 208 30.19 4.39 6.83
C GLY A 208 29.28 4.49 5.61
N LEU A 209 28.13 5.15 5.80
CA LEU A 209 27.08 5.32 4.80
C LEU A 209 27.51 5.93 3.44
N GLU A 210 28.78 6.32 3.26
CA GLU A 210 29.25 7.10 2.12
C GLU A 210 30.06 6.30 1.07
N ASP A 211 30.51 5.07 1.37
CA ASP A 211 31.51 4.36 0.54
C ASP A 211 30.96 3.27 -0.42
N ARG A 212 29.65 3.23 -0.73
CA ARG A 212 29.08 2.24 -1.68
C ARG A 212 28.40 2.88 -2.89
N PRO A 213 29.12 3.09 -4.02
CA PRO A 213 28.56 3.71 -5.22
C PRO A 213 27.56 2.83 -6.00
N MET A 214 27.71 1.50 -6.04
CA MET A 214 26.80 0.62 -6.83
C MET A 214 25.50 0.24 -6.11
N LEU A 215 25.52 0.04 -4.79
CA LEU A 215 24.29 -0.12 -4.00
C LEU A 215 23.42 1.15 -4.06
N ARG A 216 24.05 2.33 -4.19
CA ARG A 216 23.35 3.59 -4.47
C ARG A 216 22.65 3.55 -5.83
N ALA A 217 23.18 2.89 -6.85
CA ALA A 217 22.53 2.83 -8.16
C ALA A 217 21.35 1.84 -8.20
N ALA A 218 21.50 0.66 -7.60
CA ALA A 218 20.43 -0.36 -7.54
C ALA A 218 19.28 0.00 -6.58
N ALA A 219 19.55 0.81 -5.55
CA ALA A 219 18.53 1.40 -4.67
C ALA A 219 17.81 2.61 -5.28
N VAL A 220 18.23 3.10 -6.46
CA VAL A 220 17.70 4.33 -7.08
C VAL A 220 16.70 4.06 -8.22
N THR A 221 16.56 2.82 -8.70
CA THR A 221 15.74 2.51 -9.89
C THR A 221 14.42 1.78 -9.64
N ASN A 222 14.13 1.30 -8.42
CA ASN A 222 12.81 0.71 -8.12
C ASN A 222 11.82 1.77 -7.58
N PRO A 223 10.89 2.31 -8.40
CA PRO A 223 9.89 3.27 -7.91
C PRO A 223 8.97 2.69 -6.82
N ALA A 224 8.85 1.36 -6.70
CA ALA A 224 8.03 0.71 -5.68
C ALA A 224 8.66 0.71 -4.28
N THR A 225 9.99 0.82 -4.18
CA THR A 225 10.72 0.82 -2.90
C THR A 225 11.54 2.11 -2.77
N PRO A 226 10.95 3.20 -2.24
CA PRO A 226 11.68 4.44 -1.97
C PRO A 226 12.83 4.18 -0.99
N PRO A 227 13.87 5.04 -0.96
CA PRO A 227 14.95 4.92 0.01
C PRO A 227 14.41 4.86 1.45
N MET A 228 14.83 3.82 2.18
CA MET A 228 14.41 3.54 3.55
C MET A 228 15.55 3.81 4.53
N PRO A 229 15.45 4.83 5.39
CA PRO A 229 16.44 5.14 6.40
C PRO A 229 16.76 3.93 7.29
N GLY A 230 18.05 3.63 7.46
CA GLY A 230 18.52 2.52 8.29
C GLY A 230 18.30 1.12 7.70
N ALA A 231 17.78 0.99 6.48
CA ALA A 231 17.63 -0.32 5.83
C ALA A 231 18.99 -0.94 5.48
N PRO A 232 19.13 -2.28 5.63
CA PRO A 232 20.27 -3.00 5.11
C PRO A 232 20.35 -2.85 3.58
N ALA A 233 21.56 -3.02 3.05
CA ALA A 233 21.79 -3.21 1.64
C ALA A 233 20.99 -4.41 1.11
N PHE A 234 20.32 -4.24 -0.03
CA PHE A 234 19.61 -5.32 -0.72
C PHE A 234 19.70 -5.16 -2.24
N VAL A 235 19.57 -6.28 -2.94
CA VAL A 235 19.41 -6.40 -4.38
C VAL A 235 17.91 -6.25 -4.68
N SER A 236 17.54 -5.19 -5.39
CA SER A 236 16.15 -4.92 -5.75
C SER A 236 15.64 -5.89 -6.80
N ARG A 237 14.31 -5.98 -6.95
CA ARG A 237 13.66 -6.81 -7.99
C ARG A 237 14.20 -6.55 -9.39
N ALA A 238 14.36 -5.27 -9.76
CA ALA A 238 14.97 -4.89 -11.03
C ALA A 238 16.44 -5.36 -11.15
N ALA A 239 17.20 -5.32 -10.06
CA ALA A 239 18.62 -5.67 -10.07
C ALA A 239 18.88 -7.18 -10.17
N TRP A 240 18.03 -8.04 -9.59
CA TRP A 240 18.12 -9.49 -9.79
C TRP A 240 17.34 -9.99 -11.01
N GLY A 241 16.72 -9.09 -11.78
CA GLY A 241 16.04 -9.42 -13.04
C GLY A 241 14.66 -10.06 -12.87
N ALA A 242 13.88 -9.62 -11.87
CA ALA A 242 12.50 -10.07 -11.69
C ALA A 242 11.65 -9.79 -12.94
N ASP A 243 10.97 -10.81 -13.46
CA ASP A 243 9.96 -10.63 -14.49
C ASP A 243 8.64 -10.17 -13.85
N GLU A 244 8.45 -8.85 -13.78
CA GLU A 244 7.25 -8.24 -13.21
C GLU A 244 5.97 -8.56 -14.01
N SER A 245 6.06 -9.09 -15.23
CA SER A 245 4.88 -9.51 -15.99
C SER A 245 4.23 -10.78 -15.42
N LEU A 246 4.95 -11.52 -14.58
CA LEU A 246 4.45 -12.71 -13.87
C LEU A 246 3.68 -12.38 -12.60
N VAL A 247 3.79 -11.14 -12.12
CA VAL A 247 3.31 -10.75 -10.79
C VAL A 247 1.95 -10.09 -10.84
N ARG A 248 1.08 -10.51 -9.91
CA ARG A 248 -0.25 -9.95 -9.67
C ARG A 248 -0.23 -9.05 -8.43
N SER A 249 -1.30 -8.28 -8.24
CA SER A 249 -1.39 -7.31 -7.13
C SER A 249 -1.26 -7.97 -5.76
N THR A 250 -0.45 -7.39 -4.88
CA THR A 250 -0.28 -7.80 -3.48
C THR A 250 -1.04 -6.87 -2.53
N SER A 251 -1.43 -7.41 -1.37
CA SER A 251 -2.08 -6.65 -0.28
C SER A 251 -1.06 -6.25 0.80
N ALA A 252 -1.46 -5.33 1.69
CA ALA A 252 -0.64 -4.91 2.82
C ALA A 252 -1.46 -4.90 4.11
N ALA A 253 -0.82 -5.27 5.22
CA ALA A 253 -1.41 -5.22 6.56
C ALA A 253 -1.18 -3.87 7.23
N ASP A 254 -2.11 -3.48 8.12
CA ASP A 254 -2.01 -2.24 8.88
C ASP A 254 -1.03 -2.31 10.07
N ARG A 255 -0.49 -3.51 10.35
CA ARG A 255 0.43 -3.76 11.45
C ARG A 255 1.35 -4.92 11.12
N LEU A 256 2.64 -4.77 11.42
CA LEU A 256 3.56 -5.87 11.58
C LEU A 256 3.45 -6.45 13.00
N LYS A 257 3.21 -7.76 13.09
CA LYS A 257 3.10 -8.56 14.31
C LYS A 257 4.36 -9.39 14.55
N ALA A 258 4.98 -9.95 13.49
CA ALA A 258 6.19 -10.76 13.63
C ALA A 258 7.05 -10.81 12.37
N VAL A 259 8.28 -11.30 12.53
CA VAL A 259 9.15 -11.80 11.45
C VAL A 259 9.19 -13.31 11.54
N VAL A 260 8.98 -13.99 10.41
CA VAL A 260 9.06 -15.45 10.31
C VAL A 260 10.29 -15.82 9.48
N VAL A 261 11.18 -16.64 10.04
CA VAL A 261 12.39 -17.12 9.40
C VAL A 261 12.12 -18.47 8.75
N HIS A 262 12.50 -18.57 7.48
CA HIS A 262 12.36 -19.73 6.62
C HIS A 262 13.73 -20.16 6.08
N HIS A 263 13.79 -21.37 5.55
CA HIS A 263 14.72 -21.72 4.48
C HIS A 263 13.91 -22.04 3.21
N THR A 264 14.57 -22.22 2.08
CA THR A 264 13.88 -22.70 0.87
C THR A 264 13.88 -24.22 0.73
N ALA A 265 14.55 -24.93 1.63
CA ALA A 265 14.74 -26.39 1.56
C ALA A 265 15.27 -26.85 0.19
N GLY A 266 16.20 -26.06 -0.38
CA GLY A 266 16.82 -26.35 -1.68
C GLY A 266 18.28 -26.74 -1.52
N SER A 267 18.93 -27.22 -2.58
CA SER A 267 20.36 -27.51 -2.53
C SER A 267 21.18 -26.28 -2.13
N ASN A 268 22.17 -26.46 -1.26
CA ASN A 268 23.16 -25.43 -0.95
C ASN A 268 24.28 -25.38 -2.00
N ALA A 269 24.25 -26.22 -3.04
CA ALA A 269 25.27 -26.29 -4.10
C ALA A 269 25.05 -25.24 -5.20
N TYR A 270 25.17 -23.97 -4.83
CA TYR A 270 25.14 -22.82 -5.74
C TYR A 270 26.26 -21.83 -5.39
N SER A 271 26.69 -21.02 -6.36
CA SER A 271 27.62 -19.91 -6.17
C SER A 271 26.88 -18.59 -5.91
N ALA A 272 27.58 -17.54 -5.44
CA ALA A 272 26.96 -16.23 -5.20
C ALA A 272 26.33 -15.63 -6.47
N GLN A 273 26.91 -15.93 -7.64
CA GLN A 273 26.42 -15.48 -8.94
C GLN A 273 25.17 -16.22 -9.40
N ASP A 274 24.91 -17.42 -8.86
CA ASP A 274 23.73 -18.21 -9.21
C ASP A 274 22.48 -17.75 -8.42
N SER A 275 22.66 -16.99 -7.32
CA SER A 275 21.55 -16.56 -6.45
C SER A 275 20.42 -15.84 -7.22
N PRO A 276 20.68 -14.84 -8.09
CA PRO A 276 19.62 -14.20 -8.88
C PRO A 276 18.87 -15.17 -9.80
N GLN A 277 19.60 -16.08 -10.47
CA GLN A 277 19.05 -17.08 -11.38
C GLN A 277 18.13 -18.05 -10.63
N LEU A 278 18.56 -18.54 -9.47
CA LEU A 278 17.77 -19.38 -8.58
C LEU A 278 16.46 -18.67 -8.17
N ILE A 279 16.54 -17.40 -7.77
CA ILE A 279 15.36 -16.62 -7.36
C ILE A 279 14.38 -16.41 -8.52
N ARG A 280 14.85 -16.17 -9.75
CA ARG A 280 13.99 -16.09 -10.96
C ARG A 280 13.29 -17.42 -11.26
N GLY A 281 13.97 -18.54 -11.02
CA GLY A 281 13.38 -19.87 -11.10
C GLY A 281 12.25 -20.07 -10.09
N ILE A 282 12.49 -19.73 -8.81
CA ILE A 282 11.46 -19.76 -7.76
C ILE A 282 10.27 -18.85 -8.10
N LEU A 283 10.52 -17.61 -8.55
CA LEU A 283 9.46 -16.70 -8.98
C LEU A 283 8.58 -17.33 -10.06
N SER A 284 9.20 -17.93 -11.07
CA SER A 284 8.50 -18.57 -12.19
C SER A 284 7.70 -19.78 -11.72
N TYR A 285 8.26 -20.60 -10.84
CA TYR A 285 7.56 -21.76 -10.28
C TYR A 285 6.34 -21.34 -9.44
N HIS A 286 6.53 -20.39 -8.52
CA HIS A 286 5.45 -19.90 -7.65
C HIS A 286 4.31 -19.30 -8.47
N THR A 287 4.62 -18.51 -9.50
CA THR A 287 3.61 -17.79 -10.28
C THR A 287 2.96 -18.64 -11.37
N ARG A 288 3.76 -19.34 -12.19
CA ARG A 288 3.27 -20.10 -13.35
C ARG A 288 2.81 -21.51 -12.99
N THR A 289 3.50 -22.18 -12.06
CA THR A 289 3.14 -23.54 -11.65
C THR A 289 2.17 -23.48 -10.46
N LEU A 290 2.55 -22.86 -9.34
CA LEU A 290 1.73 -22.80 -8.13
C LEU A 290 0.58 -21.79 -8.19
N GLY A 291 0.55 -20.91 -9.20
CA GLY A 291 -0.53 -19.94 -9.39
C GLY A 291 -0.52 -18.77 -8.40
N TRP A 292 0.55 -18.62 -7.61
CA TRP A 292 0.68 -17.56 -6.62
C TRP A 292 0.76 -16.18 -7.28
N ALA A 293 0.43 -15.14 -6.53
CA ALA A 293 0.49 -13.78 -7.05
C ALA A 293 1.93 -13.29 -7.28
N ASP A 294 2.90 -13.81 -6.52
CA ASP A 294 4.33 -13.44 -6.52
C ASP A 294 5.09 -14.46 -5.65
N LEU A 295 6.40 -14.26 -5.47
CA LEU A 295 7.23 -14.95 -4.47
C LEU A 295 6.57 -15.01 -3.09
N GLY A 296 6.76 -16.14 -2.41
CA GLY A 296 6.18 -16.43 -1.09
C GLY A 296 6.70 -15.49 0.00
N TYR A 297 7.99 -15.21 -0.06
CA TYR A 297 8.74 -14.52 0.99
C TYR A 297 8.89 -13.02 0.71
N ASN A 298 8.91 -12.19 1.75
CA ASN A 298 9.15 -10.76 1.59
C ASN A 298 10.62 -10.47 1.24
N MET A 299 11.55 -11.23 1.82
CA MET A 299 12.98 -11.15 1.54
C MET A 299 13.58 -12.54 1.40
N LEU A 300 14.60 -12.65 0.56
CA LEU A 300 15.45 -13.83 0.49
C LEU A 300 16.87 -13.45 0.89
N VAL A 301 17.55 -14.35 1.57
CA VAL A 301 18.96 -14.23 1.94
C VAL A 301 19.67 -15.45 1.38
N ASP A 302 20.88 -15.29 0.85
CA ASP A 302 21.69 -16.43 0.44
C ASP A 302 22.76 -16.79 1.48
N LYS A 303 23.44 -17.92 1.25
CA LYS A 303 24.51 -18.40 2.13
C LYS A 303 25.73 -17.47 2.21
N TYR A 304 25.85 -16.52 1.28
CA TYR A 304 26.91 -15.51 1.19
C TYR A 304 26.55 -14.19 1.91
N GLY A 305 25.32 -14.07 2.40
CA GLY A 305 24.82 -12.89 3.10
C GLY A 305 24.29 -11.79 2.17
N GLN A 306 24.08 -12.11 0.89
CA GLN A 306 23.35 -11.24 -0.03
C GLN A 306 21.87 -11.25 0.34
N VAL A 307 21.21 -10.12 0.15
CA VAL A 307 19.82 -9.89 0.55
C VAL A 307 19.05 -9.46 -0.68
N PHE A 308 17.96 -10.14 -1.00
CA PHE A 308 17.14 -9.91 -2.18
C PHE A 308 15.74 -9.49 -1.80
N GLU A 309 15.23 -8.43 -2.45
CA GLU A 309 13.82 -8.07 -2.38
C GLU A 309 12.98 -9.20 -3.00
N GLY A 310 12.15 -9.85 -2.20
CA GLY A 310 11.24 -10.92 -2.65
C GLY A 310 9.94 -10.33 -3.16
N ARG A 311 8.84 -10.56 -2.44
CA ARG A 311 7.48 -10.14 -2.79
C ARG A 311 7.35 -8.62 -2.98
N GLY A 312 6.84 -8.21 -4.14
CA GLY A 312 6.66 -6.84 -4.57
C GLY A 312 5.51 -6.10 -3.87
N GLY A 313 5.57 -4.77 -3.91
CA GLY A 313 4.59 -3.86 -3.28
C GLY A 313 5.21 -2.79 -2.38
N GLY A 314 6.52 -2.90 -2.13
CA GLY A 314 7.34 -1.91 -1.43
C GLY A 314 7.69 -2.31 0.00
N LEU A 315 8.97 -2.35 0.33
CA LEU A 315 9.47 -2.79 1.65
C LEU A 315 9.12 -1.83 2.81
N HIS A 316 8.80 -0.58 2.46
CA HIS A 316 8.29 0.43 3.38
C HIS A 316 6.84 0.17 3.81
N ARG A 317 6.16 -0.84 3.28
CA ARG A 317 4.81 -1.29 3.69
C ARG A 317 4.89 -2.66 4.38
N ASN A 318 3.82 -3.09 5.02
CA ASN A 318 3.72 -4.45 5.57
C ASN A 318 3.06 -5.37 4.53
N ILE A 319 3.76 -5.62 3.42
CA ILE A 319 3.25 -6.46 2.32
C ILE A 319 2.94 -7.86 2.87
N VAL A 320 1.71 -8.31 2.65
CA VAL A 320 1.27 -9.63 3.09
C VAL A 320 2.01 -10.68 2.26
N GLY A 321 2.74 -11.52 2.98
CA GLY A 321 3.49 -12.64 2.44
C GLY A 321 2.61 -13.80 2.00
N ALA A 322 3.29 -14.91 1.71
CA ALA A 322 2.74 -16.14 1.19
C ALA A 322 3.64 -17.30 1.63
N HIS A 323 3.98 -17.32 2.92
CA HIS A 323 5.06 -18.15 3.46
C HIS A 323 4.69 -18.90 4.75
N ALA A 324 3.68 -18.47 5.51
CA ALA A 324 3.25 -19.12 6.74
C ALA A 324 1.71 -19.13 6.84
N ARG A 325 1.11 -20.32 6.67
CA ARG A 325 -0.35 -20.52 6.65
C ARG A 325 -1.01 -19.98 7.91
N GLY A 326 -2.01 -19.11 7.74
CA GLY A 326 -2.73 -18.47 8.86
C GLY A 326 -1.97 -17.30 9.52
N TYR A 327 -0.71 -17.08 9.16
CA TYR A 327 0.17 -16.08 9.77
C TYR A 327 0.74 -15.06 8.76
N ASN A 328 0.40 -15.14 7.47
CA ASN A 328 0.87 -14.20 6.44
C ASN A 328 0.45 -12.75 6.71
N THR A 329 -0.79 -12.52 7.15
CA THR A 329 -1.29 -11.16 7.43
C THR A 329 -0.63 -10.60 8.69
N GLY A 330 0.27 -9.63 8.48
CA GLY A 330 1.02 -8.98 9.54
C GLY A 330 2.32 -9.68 9.90
N SER A 331 2.80 -10.67 9.15
CA SER A 331 4.18 -11.14 9.27
C SER A 331 5.07 -10.61 8.14
N PHE A 332 6.37 -10.73 8.34
CA PHE A 332 7.40 -10.49 7.33
C PHE A 332 8.28 -11.73 7.20
N GLY A 333 8.20 -12.42 6.07
CA GLY A 333 8.94 -13.65 5.80
C GLY A 333 10.33 -13.39 5.26
N ILE A 334 11.35 -13.97 5.91
CA ILE A 334 12.74 -13.98 5.45
C ILE A 334 13.14 -15.43 5.18
N SER A 335 13.45 -15.78 3.93
CA SER A 335 13.89 -17.13 3.58
C SER A 335 15.37 -17.20 3.26
N LEU A 336 16.09 -18.13 3.90
CA LEU A 336 17.48 -18.43 3.59
C LEU A 336 17.55 -19.48 2.47
N LEU A 337 18.16 -19.14 1.34
CA LEU A 337 18.32 -20.02 0.19
C LEU A 337 19.18 -21.23 0.56
N GLY A 338 18.60 -22.43 0.47
CA GLY A 338 19.25 -23.69 0.77
C GLY A 338 18.48 -24.54 1.79
N ASP A 339 19.05 -25.68 2.15
CA ASP A 339 18.61 -26.54 3.23
C ASP A 339 19.53 -26.34 4.43
N TYR A 340 18.93 -26.29 5.62
CA TYR A 340 19.60 -26.05 6.90
C TYR A 340 19.05 -26.98 7.98
N ASP A 341 18.46 -28.12 7.61
CA ASP A 341 18.28 -29.21 8.58
C ASP A 341 19.63 -29.82 8.94
N VAL A 342 20.44 -30.13 7.91
CA VAL A 342 21.76 -30.74 8.08
C VAL A 342 22.91 -29.75 7.86
N ALA A 343 22.79 -28.83 6.90
CA ALA A 343 23.86 -27.87 6.62
C ALA A 343 24.01 -26.85 7.75
N SER A 344 25.25 -26.46 8.06
CA SER A 344 25.50 -25.38 9.02
C SER A 344 25.13 -24.02 8.42
N VAL A 345 24.61 -23.11 9.26
CA VAL A 345 24.26 -21.74 8.83
C VAL A 345 25.53 -20.88 8.75
N PRO A 346 25.89 -20.33 7.58
CA PRO A 346 27.04 -19.43 7.47
C PRO A 346 26.84 -18.15 8.27
N SER A 347 27.93 -17.63 8.83
CA SER A 347 27.91 -16.39 9.61
C SER A 347 27.40 -15.20 8.80
N ALA A 348 27.78 -15.09 7.53
CA ALA A 348 27.34 -14.01 6.65
C ALA A 348 25.82 -13.99 6.44
N ALA A 349 25.22 -15.17 6.25
CA ALA A 349 23.77 -15.34 6.15
C ALA A 349 23.06 -14.99 7.48
N GLN A 350 23.54 -15.51 8.60
CA GLN A 350 23.00 -15.20 9.92
C GLN A 350 23.05 -13.69 10.21
N ASP A 351 24.16 -13.04 9.86
CA ASP A 351 24.32 -11.60 10.00
C ASP A 351 23.34 -10.81 9.14
N ALA A 352 23.12 -11.24 7.90
CA ALA A 352 22.14 -10.64 6.98
C ALA A 352 20.71 -10.76 7.51
N ILE A 353 20.28 -11.95 7.96
CA ILE A 353 18.98 -12.17 8.59
C ILE A 353 18.83 -11.28 9.82
N THR A 354 19.86 -11.22 10.66
CA THR A 354 19.84 -10.41 11.89
C THR A 354 19.72 -8.91 11.58
N ARG A 355 20.39 -8.40 10.54
CA ARG A 355 20.24 -7.01 10.07
C ARG A 355 18.82 -6.73 9.60
N LEU A 356 18.22 -7.65 8.86
CA LEU A 356 16.84 -7.53 8.37
C LEU A 356 15.81 -7.55 9.51
N VAL A 357 15.92 -8.49 10.44
CA VAL A 357 15.03 -8.60 11.62
C VAL A 357 15.07 -7.29 12.43
N GLY A 358 16.27 -6.84 12.80
CA GLY A 358 16.43 -5.63 13.61
C GLY A 358 15.90 -4.38 12.90
N TRP A 359 16.21 -4.22 11.61
CA TRP A 359 15.70 -3.12 10.81
C TRP A 359 14.17 -3.15 10.68
N LYS A 360 13.59 -4.29 10.28
CA LYS A 360 12.17 -4.39 9.98
C LYS A 360 11.33 -4.10 11.22
N LEU A 361 11.68 -4.69 12.37
CA LEU A 361 11.01 -4.44 13.64
C LEU A 361 11.15 -2.97 14.08
N LEU A 362 12.35 -2.39 14.02
CA LEU A 362 12.56 -1.00 14.38
C LEU A 362 11.79 -0.04 13.46
N SER A 363 11.69 -0.38 12.17
CA SER A 363 10.95 0.41 11.16
C SER A 363 9.45 0.50 11.45
N THR A 364 8.92 -0.43 12.26
CA THR A 364 7.53 -0.43 12.74
C THR A 364 7.41 -0.08 14.23
N PHE A 365 8.47 0.47 14.81
CA PHE A 365 8.57 0.87 16.21
C PHE A 365 8.47 -0.29 17.22
N THR A 366 8.72 -1.52 16.79
CA THR A 366 8.90 -2.66 17.68
C THR A 366 10.32 -2.65 18.22
N THR A 367 10.48 -2.49 19.54
CA THR A 367 11.80 -2.27 20.17
C THR A 367 12.36 -3.49 20.92
N SER A 368 11.63 -4.60 20.94
CA SER A 368 12.08 -5.85 21.57
C SER A 368 11.91 -7.01 20.61
N THR A 369 12.99 -7.76 20.35
CA THR A 369 12.98 -9.00 19.54
C THR A 369 12.50 -10.22 20.33
N HIS A 370 12.49 -10.13 21.66
CA HIS A 370 12.03 -11.19 22.56
C HIS A 370 10.57 -10.98 23.03
N ALA A 371 9.92 -9.90 22.57
CA ALA A 371 8.51 -9.68 22.85
C ALA A 371 7.63 -10.76 22.20
N THR A 372 6.41 -10.87 22.71
CA THR A 372 5.31 -11.56 22.04
C THR A 372 4.35 -10.55 21.42
N GLY A 373 3.56 -11.02 20.46
CA GLY A 373 2.43 -10.30 19.91
C GLY A 373 1.20 -11.19 19.88
N THR A 374 0.04 -10.55 19.98
CA THR A 374 -1.26 -11.21 19.91
C THR A 374 -1.64 -11.60 18.47
N TRP A 375 -2.06 -12.84 18.30
CA TRP A 375 -2.51 -13.42 17.04
C TRP A 375 -3.90 -14.02 17.18
N ASP A 376 -4.82 -13.60 16.31
CA ASP A 376 -6.12 -14.23 16.16
C ASP A 376 -6.03 -15.29 15.06
N VAL A 377 -5.86 -16.53 15.47
CA VAL A 377 -5.76 -17.69 14.60
C VAL A 377 -7.17 -18.07 14.15
N THR A 378 -7.42 -17.94 12.86
CA THR A 378 -8.73 -18.23 12.24
C THR A 378 -8.65 -19.41 11.25
N THR A 379 -7.44 -19.86 10.93
CA THR A 379 -7.17 -20.98 10.03
C THR A 379 -7.04 -22.26 10.86
N PRO A 380 -7.77 -23.34 10.52
CA PRO A 380 -7.56 -24.65 11.15
C PRO A 380 -6.22 -25.28 10.73
N ASP A 381 -5.86 -26.40 11.38
CA ASP A 381 -4.69 -27.23 11.05
C ASP A 381 -3.36 -26.43 10.98
N THR A 382 -3.19 -25.53 11.95
CA THR A 382 -1.91 -24.92 12.32
C THR A 382 -1.44 -25.49 13.67
N ASN A 383 -0.23 -25.15 14.12
CA ASN A 383 0.24 -25.60 15.44
C ASN A 383 -0.55 -24.98 16.61
N TYR A 384 -1.42 -24.01 16.33
CA TYR A 384 -2.33 -23.40 17.30
C TYR A 384 -3.79 -23.63 16.90
N PRO A 385 -4.66 -23.98 17.87
CA PRO A 385 -6.09 -24.06 17.60
C PRO A 385 -6.67 -22.68 17.28
N ILE A 386 -7.82 -22.64 16.62
CA ILE A 386 -8.56 -21.40 16.37
C ILE A 386 -8.79 -20.64 17.69
N GLY A 387 -8.43 -19.36 17.73
CA GLY A 387 -8.48 -18.54 18.94
C GLY A 387 -7.37 -17.50 19.00
N THR A 388 -7.30 -16.77 20.10
CA THR A 388 -6.30 -15.73 20.33
C THR A 388 -5.10 -16.29 21.11
N HIS A 389 -3.89 -16.11 20.57
CA HIS A 389 -2.64 -16.64 21.14
C HIS A 389 -1.54 -15.57 21.18
N GLU A 390 -0.57 -15.75 22.08
CA GLU A 390 0.64 -14.92 22.17
C GLU A 390 1.81 -15.65 21.53
N LEU A 391 2.36 -15.09 20.45
CA LEU A 391 3.48 -15.66 19.70
C LEU A 391 4.68 -14.74 19.71
N LYS A 392 5.90 -15.29 19.62
CA LYS A 392 7.13 -14.49 19.55
C LYS A 392 7.12 -13.60 18.31
N VAL A 393 7.62 -12.36 18.44
CA VAL A 393 7.72 -11.43 17.30
C VAL A 393 8.86 -11.79 16.32
N VAL A 394 9.73 -12.73 16.70
CA VAL A 394 10.70 -13.37 15.81
C VAL A 394 10.56 -14.87 16.02
N MET A 395 10.18 -15.61 14.98
CA MET A 395 9.88 -17.03 15.03
C MET A 395 10.35 -17.76 13.77
N GLY A 396 10.49 -19.08 13.84
CA GLY A 396 10.66 -19.94 12.67
C GLY A 396 9.31 -20.40 12.13
N HIS A 397 9.26 -20.83 10.88
CA HIS A 397 8.02 -21.36 10.29
C HIS A 397 7.40 -22.51 11.11
N ARG A 398 8.25 -23.43 11.60
CA ARG A 398 7.90 -24.53 12.51
C ARG A 398 7.22 -24.10 13.80
N ASP A 399 7.41 -22.86 14.25
CA ASP A 399 6.70 -22.39 15.45
C ASP A 399 5.18 -22.33 15.21
N VAL A 400 4.74 -22.16 13.95
CA VAL A 400 3.33 -21.89 13.63
C VAL A 400 2.66 -22.92 12.72
N ASN A 401 3.40 -23.65 11.90
CA ASN A 401 2.89 -24.69 11.01
C ASN A 401 3.64 -26.02 11.20
N ALA A 402 3.02 -27.13 10.83
CA ALA A 402 3.66 -28.45 10.82
C ALA A 402 4.61 -28.53 9.62
N THR A 403 5.91 -28.31 9.87
CA THR A 403 6.95 -28.26 8.83
C THR A 403 8.33 -28.38 9.45
N GLU A 404 9.31 -28.90 8.70
CA GLU A 404 10.71 -28.89 9.11
C GLU A 404 11.36 -27.50 8.97
N CYS A 405 10.82 -26.65 8.11
CA CYS A 405 11.31 -25.29 7.87
C CYS A 405 11.38 -24.48 9.19
N PRO A 406 12.49 -23.80 9.52
CA PRO A 406 13.62 -23.43 8.65
C PRO A 406 14.80 -24.43 8.66
N GLY A 407 14.59 -25.69 9.05
CA GLY A 407 15.64 -26.67 9.30
C GLY A 407 16.23 -26.55 10.71
N ARG A 408 16.62 -27.67 11.30
CA ARG A 408 17.16 -27.80 12.67
C ARG A 408 18.29 -26.83 12.98
N ASN A 409 19.26 -26.65 12.08
CA ASN A 409 20.42 -25.79 12.36
C ASN A 409 20.05 -24.31 12.33
N LEU A 410 19.20 -23.85 11.41
CA LEU A 410 18.74 -22.46 11.38
C LEU A 410 17.74 -22.17 12.49
N TYR A 411 16.85 -23.11 12.80
CA TYR A 411 15.94 -23.01 13.94
C TYR A 411 16.73 -22.86 15.26
N GLY A 412 17.80 -23.64 15.42
CA GLY A 412 18.72 -23.54 16.57
C GLY A 412 19.43 -22.18 16.69
N LYS A 413 19.45 -21.34 15.63
CA LYS A 413 20.02 -19.99 15.67
C LYS A 413 19.02 -18.90 16.06
N LEU A 414 17.72 -19.18 16.15
CA LEU A 414 16.71 -18.15 16.36
C LEU A 414 16.95 -17.30 17.61
N GLU A 415 17.38 -17.90 18.72
CA GLU A 415 17.69 -17.12 19.94
C GLU A 415 18.89 -16.18 19.73
N SER A 416 19.97 -16.68 19.13
CA SER A 416 21.14 -15.86 18.81
C SER A 416 20.82 -14.74 17.80
N ILE A 417 19.89 -14.98 16.88
CA ILE A 417 19.37 -13.97 15.96
C ILE A 417 18.57 -12.90 16.72
N ARG A 418 17.69 -13.30 17.66
CA ARG A 418 16.95 -12.35 18.51
C ARG A 418 17.90 -11.47 19.31
N ASP A 419 18.89 -12.05 19.98
CA ASP A 419 19.88 -11.31 20.78
C ASP A 419 20.69 -10.34 19.93
N ALA A 420 21.18 -10.79 18.77
CA ALA A 420 22.00 -9.97 17.90
C ALA A 420 21.18 -8.87 17.21
N ALA A 421 19.91 -9.14 16.89
CA ALA A 421 19.00 -8.14 16.34
C ALA A 421 18.60 -7.13 17.41
N GLN A 422 18.45 -7.54 18.68
CA GLN A 422 18.18 -6.63 19.80
C GLN A 422 19.29 -5.59 19.93
N ARG A 423 20.56 -6.02 19.92
CA ARG A 423 21.71 -5.10 19.96
C ARG A 423 21.68 -4.09 18.81
N ARG A 424 21.21 -4.49 17.62
CA ARG A 424 21.03 -3.60 16.47
C ARG A 424 19.85 -2.63 16.66
N ILE A 425 18.76 -3.06 17.27
CA ILE A 425 17.64 -2.18 17.63
C ILE A 425 18.10 -1.13 18.65
N ASP A 426 18.88 -1.54 19.65
CA ASP A 426 19.38 -0.66 20.71
C ASP A 426 20.29 0.45 20.13
N GLY A 427 21.15 0.10 19.18
CA GLY A 427 22.03 1.04 18.45
C GLY A 427 21.46 1.64 17.16
N GLY A 428 20.20 1.34 16.82
CA GLY A 428 19.64 1.62 15.49
C GLY A 428 19.24 3.06 15.22
N TRP A 429 18.62 3.30 14.08
CA TRP A 429 18.09 4.61 13.71
C TRP A 429 16.82 4.96 14.50
N ARG A 430 16.90 5.91 15.46
CA ARG A 430 15.83 6.17 16.45
C ARG A 430 15.08 7.50 16.31
N LYS A 431 15.39 8.30 15.30
CA LYS A 431 14.80 9.64 15.11
C LYS A 431 13.27 9.61 15.07
N HIS A 432 12.69 8.77 14.23
CA HIS A 432 11.23 8.65 14.10
C HIS A 432 10.60 7.94 15.31
N LEU A 433 11.26 6.90 15.85
CA LEU A 433 10.82 6.24 17.08
C LEU A 433 10.70 7.23 18.25
N GLY A 434 11.70 8.08 18.46
CA GLY A 434 11.66 9.10 19.52
C GLY A 434 10.53 10.12 19.31
N ALA A 435 10.24 10.49 18.07
CA ALA A 435 9.12 11.38 17.75
C ALA A 435 7.75 10.71 17.97
N PHE A 436 7.64 9.43 17.62
CA PHE A 436 6.47 8.60 17.92
C PHE A 436 6.23 8.51 19.44
N SER A 437 7.27 8.18 20.22
CA SER A 437 7.16 8.10 21.68
C SER A 437 6.75 9.44 22.31
N ARG A 438 7.37 10.56 21.91
CA ARG A 438 7.01 11.90 22.41
C ARG A 438 5.57 12.32 22.07
N ALA A 439 5.03 11.82 20.96
CA ALA A 439 3.65 12.09 20.55
C ALA A 439 2.61 11.19 21.24
N GLY A 440 3.02 10.29 22.14
CA GLY A 440 2.15 9.38 22.88
C GLY A 440 2.09 7.96 22.32
N GLY A 441 3.02 7.58 21.44
CA GLY A 441 3.19 6.20 20.97
C GLY A 441 1.96 5.61 20.26
N GLY A 442 1.77 4.30 20.41
CA GLY A 442 0.74 3.53 19.69
C GLY A 442 -0.68 3.90 20.11
N GLU A 443 -0.89 4.27 21.38
CA GLU A 443 -2.18 4.79 21.87
C GLU A 443 -2.57 6.09 21.17
N ALA A 444 -1.57 6.90 20.80
CA ALA A 444 -1.81 8.19 20.20
C ALA A 444 -1.91 8.17 18.67
N LEU A 445 -0.98 7.47 18.04
CA LEU A 445 -0.74 7.52 16.60
C LEU A 445 -1.13 6.22 15.89
N GLY A 446 -1.43 5.15 16.65
CA GLY A 446 -1.74 3.84 16.09
C GLY A 446 -0.52 3.06 15.63
N THR A 447 -0.70 2.16 14.67
CA THR A 447 0.33 1.25 14.16
C THR A 447 0.95 1.75 12.87
N VAL A 448 2.21 1.40 12.61
CA VAL A 448 2.90 1.78 11.38
C VAL A 448 2.32 1.01 10.19
N VAL A 449 1.67 1.73 9.27
CA VAL A 449 1.18 1.18 7.99
C VAL A 449 2.21 1.34 6.88
N ARG A 450 3.05 2.38 6.99
CA ARG A 450 4.16 2.64 6.09
C ARG A 450 5.34 3.15 6.91
N SER A 451 6.43 2.38 6.96
CA SER A 451 7.65 2.76 7.66
C SER A 451 8.33 3.97 7.01
N ALA A 452 9.40 4.44 7.63
CA ALA A 452 10.11 5.63 7.16
C ALA A 452 10.56 5.49 5.71
N HIS A 453 10.13 6.45 4.87
CA HIS A 453 10.49 6.54 3.47
C HIS A 453 10.62 8.01 3.06
N ILE A 454 11.38 8.26 2.00
CA ILE A 454 11.47 9.60 1.40
C ILE A 454 10.18 9.88 0.59
N ALA A 455 9.53 10.99 0.91
CA ALA A 455 8.33 11.50 0.25
C ALA A 455 8.52 13.00 -0.03
N GLY A 456 8.94 13.34 -1.25
CA GLY A 456 9.37 14.70 -1.59
C GLY A 456 10.56 15.14 -0.73
N ASP A 457 10.47 16.34 -0.13
CA ASP A 457 11.49 16.87 0.79
C ASP A 457 11.35 16.37 2.23
N LEU A 458 10.37 15.48 2.47
CA LEU A 458 10.10 14.90 3.77
C LEU A 458 10.56 13.46 3.84
N GLU A 459 10.89 13.04 5.04
CA GLU A 459 10.98 11.65 5.42
C GLU A 459 9.79 11.35 6.34
N ALA A 460 8.99 10.35 5.97
CA ALA A 460 7.67 10.12 6.54
C ALA A 460 7.49 8.68 7.02
N THR A 461 6.97 8.51 8.23
CA THR A 461 6.33 7.27 8.69
C THR A 461 4.84 7.54 8.79
N VAL A 462 4.04 6.73 8.10
CA VAL A 462 2.58 6.81 8.13
C VAL A 462 2.06 5.76 9.09
N LEU A 463 1.20 6.18 10.01
CA LEU A 463 0.53 5.33 10.97
C LEU A 463 -0.98 5.33 10.76
N THR A 464 -1.70 4.39 11.36
CA THR A 464 -3.16 4.29 11.23
C THR A 464 -3.91 5.53 11.69
N SER A 465 -3.37 6.26 12.68
CA SER A 465 -3.99 7.46 13.27
C SER A 465 -3.01 8.63 13.38
N GLY A 466 -1.91 8.61 12.63
CA GLY A 466 -0.88 9.65 12.72
C GLY A 466 0.21 9.62 11.66
N LEU A 467 1.08 10.63 11.74
CA LEU A 467 2.24 10.81 10.89
C LEU A 467 3.45 11.11 11.76
N VAL A 468 4.61 10.54 11.43
CA VAL A 468 5.90 11.02 11.94
C VAL A 468 6.69 11.59 10.77
N LEU A 469 6.99 12.89 10.83
CA LEU A 469 7.57 13.63 9.71
C LEU A 469 8.85 14.34 10.11
N SER A 470 9.82 14.36 9.21
CA SER A 470 11.04 15.15 9.31
C SER A 470 11.46 15.70 7.95
N GLY A 471 12.30 16.74 7.95
CA GLY A 471 12.93 17.16 6.70
C GLY A 471 13.99 16.13 6.29
N ARG A 472 14.27 16.02 4.99
CA ARG A 472 15.34 15.15 4.50
C ARG A 472 16.68 15.55 5.15
N GLY A 473 17.35 14.58 5.79
CA GLY A 473 18.60 14.82 6.52
C GLY A 473 18.45 15.56 7.86
N ALA A 474 17.24 15.92 8.28
CA ALA A 474 17.03 16.58 9.57
C ALA A 474 17.34 15.62 10.73
N ALA A 475 17.99 16.13 11.77
CA ALA A 475 18.35 15.38 12.97
C ALA A 475 17.13 14.98 13.83
N THR A 476 16.02 15.70 13.71
CA THR A 476 14.81 15.51 14.51
C THR A 476 13.58 15.23 13.64
N ALA A 477 12.61 14.54 14.22
CA ALA A 477 11.29 14.30 13.66
C ALA A 477 10.20 14.73 14.64
N THR A 478 8.99 14.92 14.12
CA THR A 478 7.79 15.33 14.86
C THR A 478 6.65 14.36 14.56
N GLY A 479 6.00 13.84 15.60
CA GLY A 479 4.78 13.06 15.48
C GLY A 479 3.53 13.94 15.52
N TRP A 480 2.54 13.60 14.71
CA TRP A 480 1.28 14.33 14.55
C TRP A 480 0.11 13.34 14.57
N ARG A 481 -0.90 13.59 15.40
CA ARG A 481 -2.17 12.89 15.31
C ARG A 481 -2.88 13.31 14.04
N SER A 482 -3.42 12.34 13.30
CA SER A 482 -4.16 12.58 12.07
C SER A 482 -4.94 11.34 11.68
N GLU A 483 -6.26 11.39 11.76
CA GLU A 483 -7.13 10.28 11.33
C GLU A 483 -7.14 10.09 9.81
N VAL A 484 -6.65 11.09 9.05
CA VAL A 484 -6.55 11.07 7.58
C VAL A 484 -5.15 10.70 7.08
N SER A 485 -4.26 10.24 7.97
CA SER A 485 -2.84 9.99 7.68
C SER A 485 -2.63 9.01 6.51
N ARG A 486 -3.50 8.02 6.35
CA ARG A 486 -3.41 7.01 5.28
C ARG A 486 -3.52 7.59 3.87
N GLN A 487 -4.25 8.69 3.72
CA GLN A 487 -4.49 9.38 2.44
C GLN A 487 -3.55 10.58 2.24
N TRP A 488 -2.69 10.86 3.21
CA TRP A 488 -1.75 11.97 3.15
C TRP A 488 -0.68 11.75 2.06
N SER A 489 -0.25 12.86 1.44
CA SER A 489 0.94 12.90 0.59
C SER A 489 1.78 14.13 0.93
N ALA A 490 3.07 14.09 0.60
CA ALA A 490 4.01 15.17 0.86
C ALA A 490 3.59 16.53 0.24
N SER A 491 2.77 16.51 -0.81
CA SER A 491 2.22 17.73 -1.44
C SER A 491 1.33 18.56 -0.50
N TRP A 492 0.78 17.95 0.55
CA TRP A 492 0.01 18.65 1.57
C TRP A 492 0.89 19.32 2.63
N GLY A 493 2.16 18.93 2.71
CA GLY A 493 3.09 19.39 3.74
C GLY A 493 2.75 18.80 5.11
N ARG A 494 3.26 19.46 6.16
CA ARG A 494 3.04 19.03 7.55
C ARG A 494 1.62 19.37 8.02
N PRO A 495 1.04 18.57 8.92
CA PRO A 495 -0.11 19.00 9.70
C PRO A 495 0.21 20.31 10.44
N LEU A 496 -0.77 21.20 10.56
CA LEU A 496 -0.62 22.49 11.26
C LEU A 496 -1.04 22.44 12.73
N GLY A 497 -1.64 21.34 13.17
CA GLY A 497 -2.12 21.12 14.54
C GLY A 497 -2.87 19.81 14.68
N ASN A 498 -3.51 19.60 15.84
CA ASN A 498 -4.36 18.43 16.07
C ASN A 498 -5.64 18.49 15.22
N PRO A 499 -6.19 17.33 14.82
CA PRO A 499 -7.48 17.27 14.14
C PRO A 499 -8.60 17.78 15.05
N ARG A 500 -9.60 18.44 14.46
CA ARG A 500 -10.80 18.93 15.15
C ARG A 500 -12.03 18.13 14.69
N ARG A 501 -12.99 17.89 15.57
CA ARG A 501 -14.25 17.24 15.21
C ARG A 501 -15.39 18.25 15.14
N GLU A 502 -16.09 18.29 14.01
CA GLU A 502 -17.22 19.19 13.77
C GLU A 502 -18.30 18.51 12.93
N GLY A 503 -19.53 18.43 13.43
CA GLY A 503 -20.67 17.87 12.70
C GLY A 503 -20.46 16.41 12.26
N GLY A 504 -19.75 15.60 13.04
CA GLY A 504 -19.41 14.21 12.71
C GLY A 504 -18.22 14.04 11.75
N ARG A 505 -17.62 15.14 11.28
CA ARG A 505 -16.44 15.14 10.39
C ARG A 505 -15.17 15.45 11.17
N THR A 506 -14.04 14.94 10.70
CA THR A 506 -12.70 15.26 11.21
C THR A 506 -12.03 16.28 10.29
N LEU A 507 -11.64 17.43 10.82
CA LEU A 507 -10.95 18.50 10.09
C LEU A 507 -9.48 18.52 10.48
N GLN A 508 -8.59 18.31 9.50
CA GLN A 508 -7.14 18.37 9.70
C GLN A 508 -6.52 19.44 8.81
N GLY A 509 -6.00 20.50 9.43
CA GLY A 509 -5.26 21.54 8.71
C GLY A 509 -3.86 21.10 8.30
N PHE A 510 -3.47 21.46 7.09
CA PHE A 510 -2.17 21.25 6.46
C PHE A 510 -1.65 22.55 5.84
N ALA A 511 -0.35 22.63 5.56
CA ALA A 511 0.24 23.81 4.93
C ALA A 511 -0.42 24.17 3.59
N ALA A 512 -0.80 23.16 2.80
CA ALA A 512 -1.42 23.36 1.48
C ALA A 512 -2.97 23.44 1.50
N GLY A 513 -3.62 23.29 2.65
CA GLY A 513 -5.08 23.18 2.71
C GLY A 513 -5.63 22.47 3.94
N GLN A 514 -6.83 21.94 3.85
CA GLN A 514 -7.46 21.18 4.94
C GLN A 514 -8.03 19.88 4.41
N ALA A 515 -7.84 18.79 5.16
CA ALA A 515 -8.56 17.55 4.92
C ALA A 515 -9.84 17.52 5.76
N VAL A 516 -10.92 17.07 5.14
CA VAL A 516 -12.24 16.85 5.75
C VAL A 516 -12.54 15.36 5.65
N GLY A 517 -12.39 14.64 6.76
CA GLY A 517 -12.63 13.21 6.88
C GLY A 517 -14.06 12.88 7.32
N SER A 518 -14.64 11.84 6.72
CA SER A 518 -15.92 11.23 7.12
C SER A 518 -15.80 9.71 7.04
N GLY A 519 -15.60 9.05 8.19
CA GLY A 519 -15.29 7.62 8.21
C GLY A 519 -13.91 7.33 7.65
N GLU A 520 -13.81 6.42 6.67
CA GLU A 520 -12.53 6.00 6.07
C GLU A 520 -12.05 6.92 4.94
N GLU A 521 -12.89 7.81 4.42
CA GLU A 521 -12.57 8.70 3.31
C GLU A 521 -12.31 10.14 3.78
N ALA A 522 -11.42 10.84 3.08
CA ALA A 522 -11.16 12.24 3.32
C ALA A 522 -11.06 13.03 2.02
N VAL A 523 -11.70 14.19 2.00
CA VAL A 523 -11.56 15.16 0.91
C VAL A 523 -10.50 16.17 1.30
N PHE A 524 -9.48 16.34 0.48
CA PHE A 524 -8.44 17.34 0.71
C PHE A 524 -8.68 18.60 -0.13
N LEU A 525 -8.96 19.70 0.55
CA LEU A 525 -9.32 21.00 0.00
C LEU A 525 -8.09 21.92 0.01
N LYS A 526 -7.67 22.41 -1.17
CA LYS A 526 -6.48 23.28 -1.30
C LYS A 526 -6.78 24.72 -0.88
N ASN A 527 -5.77 25.44 -0.40
CA ASN A 527 -5.89 26.88 -0.15
C ASN A 527 -6.22 27.63 -1.45
N ARG A 528 -7.44 28.18 -1.56
CA ARG A 528 -7.84 29.04 -2.69
C ARG A 528 -7.49 30.51 -2.50
N PHE A 529 -7.54 30.98 -1.26
CA PHE A 529 -7.23 32.36 -0.87
C PHE A 529 -6.00 32.39 0.02
N ARG A 530 -5.12 33.38 -0.17
CA ARG A 530 -3.83 33.46 0.53
C ARG A 530 -3.97 33.68 2.04
N ASP A 531 -5.05 34.32 2.46
CA ASP A 531 -5.37 34.68 3.85
C ASP A 531 -6.36 33.72 4.52
N VAL A 532 -6.73 32.61 3.85
CA VAL A 532 -7.57 31.54 4.40
C VAL A 532 -6.75 30.27 4.42
N THR A 533 -6.10 30.01 5.55
CA THR A 533 -5.26 28.82 5.74
C THR A 533 -6.10 27.63 6.17
N GLY A 534 -5.61 26.40 5.98
CA GLY A 534 -6.28 25.17 6.40
C GLY A 534 -6.59 25.05 7.91
N GLN A 535 -6.19 26.02 8.74
CA GLN A 535 -6.59 26.09 10.15
C GLN A 535 -7.81 26.98 10.39
N HIS A 536 -8.21 27.79 9.41
CA HIS A 536 -9.33 28.70 9.51
C HIS A 536 -10.61 27.94 9.89
N MET A 537 -11.39 28.51 10.82
CA MET A 537 -12.61 27.89 11.36
C MET A 537 -13.58 27.49 10.24
N TYR A 538 -13.90 28.44 9.36
CA TYR A 538 -14.82 28.24 8.24
C TYR A 538 -14.12 27.91 6.92
N PHE A 539 -12.97 27.23 6.97
CA PHE A 539 -12.21 26.87 5.76
C PHE A 539 -13.06 26.06 4.76
N PRO A 540 -13.74 24.97 5.16
CA PRO A 540 -14.55 24.19 4.23
C PRO A 540 -15.66 25.01 3.59
N GLU A 541 -16.32 25.88 4.36
CA GLU A 541 -17.44 26.68 3.87
C GLU A 541 -16.98 27.74 2.87
N ILE A 542 -15.86 28.42 3.14
CA ILE A 542 -15.27 29.39 2.23
C ILE A 542 -14.81 28.70 0.93
N ASP A 543 -14.16 27.55 1.02
CA ASP A 543 -13.75 26.76 -0.15
C ASP A 543 -14.97 26.31 -0.98
N ALA A 544 -16.02 25.82 -0.30
CA ALA A 544 -17.24 25.35 -0.93
C ALA A 544 -18.01 26.46 -1.67
N LEU A 545 -18.01 27.69 -1.15
CA LEU A 545 -18.57 28.84 -1.87
C LEU A 545 -17.72 29.23 -3.07
N ALA A 546 -16.40 29.19 -2.94
CA ALA A 546 -15.49 29.51 -4.04
C ALA A 546 -15.56 28.47 -5.17
N ALA A 547 -15.65 27.19 -4.82
CA ALA A 547 -15.80 26.09 -5.77
C ALA A 547 -17.09 26.20 -6.60
N ARG A 548 -18.17 26.77 -6.02
CA ARG A 548 -19.43 27.06 -6.70
C ARG A 548 -19.46 28.43 -7.41
N GLY A 549 -18.36 29.20 -7.38
CA GLY A 549 -18.30 30.53 -8.00
C GLY A 549 -19.11 31.61 -7.27
N ILE A 550 -19.59 31.33 -6.06
CA ILE A 550 -20.39 32.30 -5.26
C ILE A 550 -19.48 33.42 -4.75
N THR A 551 -18.25 33.08 -4.33
CA THR A 551 -17.21 34.05 -3.97
C THR A 551 -15.98 33.90 -4.87
N THR A 552 -15.42 35.03 -5.28
CA THR A 552 -14.17 35.12 -6.05
C THR A 552 -13.03 35.77 -5.27
N GLY A 553 -13.30 36.25 -4.05
CA GLY A 553 -12.33 37.03 -3.26
C GLY A 553 -11.99 38.37 -3.92
N TRP A 554 -10.81 38.88 -3.60
CA TRP A 554 -10.25 40.12 -4.16
C TRP A 554 -9.21 39.82 -5.25
N PRO A 555 -8.94 40.78 -6.16
CA PRO A 555 -7.90 40.64 -7.18
C PRO A 555 -6.49 40.33 -6.65
N ASP A 556 -6.22 40.66 -5.38
CA ASP A 556 -4.96 40.36 -4.68
C ASP A 556 -4.86 38.88 -4.21
N GLY A 557 -5.90 38.07 -4.44
CA GLY A 557 -5.97 36.67 -4.04
C GLY A 557 -6.40 36.45 -2.59
N THR A 558 -6.95 37.46 -1.92
CA THR A 558 -7.47 37.37 -0.54
C THR A 558 -8.99 37.18 -0.47
N TYR A 559 -9.49 36.64 0.65
CA TYR A 559 -10.91 36.53 0.98
C TYR A 559 -11.36 37.50 2.09
N ARG A 560 -10.40 38.02 2.87
CA ARG A 560 -10.61 38.95 3.99
C ARG A 560 -11.65 38.42 4.98
N PRO A 561 -11.41 37.24 5.60
CA PRO A 561 -12.44 36.51 6.36
C PRO A 561 -13.03 37.31 7.51
N LEU A 562 -12.21 38.10 8.20
CA LEU A 562 -12.62 38.90 9.37
C LEU A 562 -13.16 40.29 9.01
N ALA A 563 -13.17 40.66 7.73
CA ALA A 563 -13.79 41.91 7.32
C ALA A 563 -15.31 41.76 7.34
N ASP A 564 -16.00 42.81 7.78
CA ASP A 564 -17.45 42.87 7.69
C ASP A 564 -17.91 42.78 6.23
N ILE A 565 -18.99 42.05 5.99
CA ILE A 565 -19.62 42.04 4.67
C ILE A 565 -20.47 43.30 4.46
N HIS A 566 -20.34 43.93 3.30
CA HIS A 566 -21.21 45.02 2.86
C HIS A 566 -22.56 44.50 2.35
N ARG A 567 -23.60 45.36 2.36
CA ARG A 567 -24.96 45.00 1.91
C ARG A 567 -25.02 44.59 0.46
N ASP A 568 -24.32 45.29 -0.41
CA ASP A 568 -24.21 44.96 -1.83
C ASP A 568 -23.62 43.56 -2.03
N ALA A 569 -22.51 43.24 -1.36
CA ALA A 569 -21.85 41.95 -1.44
C ALA A 569 -22.74 40.81 -0.91
N MET A 570 -23.48 41.02 0.18
CA MET A 570 -24.41 40.00 0.70
C MET A 570 -25.49 39.66 -0.34
N VAL A 571 -26.01 40.66 -1.06
CA VAL A 571 -26.98 40.43 -2.14
C VAL A 571 -26.39 39.59 -3.25
N VAL A 572 -25.15 39.87 -3.67
CA VAL A 572 -24.46 39.11 -4.71
C VAL A 572 -24.27 37.64 -4.30
N PHE A 573 -23.95 37.38 -3.03
CA PHE A 573 -23.83 36.00 -2.52
C PHE A 573 -25.16 35.25 -2.63
N VAL A 574 -26.28 35.87 -2.25
CA VAL A 574 -27.62 35.28 -2.39
C VAL A 574 -27.98 35.07 -3.85
N HIS A 575 -27.76 36.07 -4.71
CA HIS A 575 -28.05 36.00 -6.15
C HIS A 575 -27.30 34.85 -6.82
N ARG A 576 -25.99 34.73 -6.59
CA ARG A 576 -25.17 33.64 -7.14
C ARG A 576 -25.55 32.28 -6.59
N ALA A 577 -25.85 32.18 -5.30
CA ALA A 577 -26.29 30.93 -4.69
C ALA A 577 -27.64 30.43 -5.25
N LEU A 578 -28.50 31.33 -5.75
CA LEU A 578 -29.74 30.98 -6.45
C LEU A 578 -29.55 30.77 -7.97
N GLY A 579 -28.31 30.58 -8.43
CA GLY A 579 -28.00 30.30 -9.84
C GLY A 579 -27.85 31.54 -10.72
N ALA A 580 -27.66 32.72 -10.11
CA ALA A 580 -27.48 34.00 -10.81
C ALA A 580 -28.57 34.27 -11.86
N PRO A 581 -29.85 34.29 -11.48
CA PRO A 581 -30.95 34.49 -12.41
C PRO A 581 -30.80 35.81 -13.18
N ALA A 582 -30.98 35.74 -14.50
CA ALA A 582 -30.93 36.91 -15.36
C ALA A 582 -32.03 37.91 -14.97
N SER A 583 -31.67 39.19 -14.94
CA SER A 583 -32.62 40.26 -14.66
C SER A 583 -32.35 41.44 -15.59
N THR A 584 -33.35 42.29 -15.81
CA THR A 584 -33.15 43.56 -16.50
C THR A 584 -33.42 44.66 -15.49
N PRO A 585 -32.39 45.39 -15.02
CA PRO A 585 -32.59 46.39 -14.00
C PRO A 585 -33.38 47.58 -14.57
N PRO A 586 -34.20 48.25 -13.75
CA PRO A 586 -34.95 49.41 -14.20
C PRO A 586 -34.00 50.55 -14.60
N ALA A 587 -34.39 51.36 -15.59
CA ALA A 587 -33.61 52.53 -15.98
C ALA A 587 -33.48 53.58 -14.86
N ARG A 588 -34.46 53.62 -13.94
CA ARG A 588 -34.44 54.44 -12.73
C ARG A 588 -34.33 53.55 -11.50
N SER A 589 -33.32 53.82 -10.67
CA SER A 589 -33.12 53.12 -9.40
C SER A 589 -34.34 53.20 -8.47
N PRO A 590 -34.73 52.09 -7.81
CA PRO A 590 -35.69 52.13 -6.71
C PRO A 590 -35.13 52.83 -5.46
N PHE A 591 -33.81 52.99 -5.37
CA PHE A 591 -33.11 53.62 -4.25
C PHE A 591 -32.42 54.93 -4.67
N ARG A 592 -32.53 55.96 -3.82
CA ARG A 592 -32.04 57.33 -4.08
C ARG A 592 -30.53 57.47 -4.12
N ASP A 593 -29.80 56.59 -3.42
CA ASP A 593 -28.35 56.59 -3.28
C ASP A 593 -27.63 55.67 -4.28
N MET A 594 -28.36 55.20 -5.30
CA MET A 594 -27.84 54.30 -6.32
C MET A 594 -28.16 54.80 -7.74
N SER A 595 -27.30 54.44 -8.69
CA SER A 595 -27.49 54.66 -10.13
C SER A 595 -27.06 53.41 -10.91
N SER A 596 -27.28 53.39 -12.23
CA SER A 596 -26.90 52.26 -13.08
C SER A 596 -25.39 51.99 -13.11
N SER A 597 -24.54 52.93 -12.66
CA SER A 597 -23.09 52.73 -12.51
C SER A 597 -22.68 52.24 -11.12
N THR A 598 -23.61 52.08 -10.18
CA THR A 598 -23.32 51.52 -8.86
C THR A 598 -22.89 50.05 -9.00
N MET A 599 -21.85 49.65 -8.28
CA MET A 599 -21.42 48.25 -8.27
C MET A 599 -22.57 47.35 -7.80
N TYR A 600 -22.79 46.24 -8.53
CA TYR A 600 -23.88 45.29 -8.29
C TYR A 600 -25.30 45.88 -8.39
N TYR A 601 -25.47 46.96 -9.17
CA TYR A 601 -26.77 47.61 -9.36
C TYR A 601 -27.86 46.64 -9.84
N GLU A 602 -27.52 45.75 -10.77
CA GLU A 602 -28.45 44.76 -11.31
C GLU A 602 -28.95 43.81 -10.23
N GLU A 603 -28.03 43.18 -9.50
CA GLU A 603 -28.33 42.20 -8.46
C GLU A 603 -29.12 42.81 -7.32
N ILE A 604 -28.83 44.07 -6.94
CA ILE A 604 -29.59 44.80 -5.92
C ILE A 604 -31.02 45.09 -6.39
N CYS A 605 -31.21 45.52 -7.65
CA CYS A 605 -32.54 45.76 -8.20
C CYS A 605 -33.36 44.46 -8.32
N TRP A 606 -32.72 43.37 -8.74
CA TRP A 606 -33.33 42.05 -8.75
C TRP A 606 -33.77 41.63 -7.34
N ALA A 607 -32.88 41.74 -6.35
CA ALA A 607 -33.19 41.33 -4.98
C ALA A 607 -34.34 42.16 -4.39
N HIS A 608 -34.43 43.45 -4.72
CA HIS A 608 -35.56 44.29 -4.34
C HIS A 608 -36.87 43.85 -5.04
N ALA A 609 -36.82 43.58 -6.35
CA ALA A 609 -37.98 43.11 -7.11
C ALA A 609 -38.51 41.75 -6.61
N GLN A 610 -37.63 40.88 -6.11
CA GLN A 610 -37.98 39.60 -5.49
C GLN A 610 -38.41 39.72 -4.01
N GLY A 611 -38.39 40.92 -3.43
CA GLY A 611 -38.70 41.15 -2.02
C GLY A 611 -37.66 40.55 -1.06
N ILE A 612 -36.46 40.22 -1.54
CA ILE A 612 -35.36 39.68 -0.70
C ILE A 612 -34.75 40.80 0.14
N VAL A 613 -34.57 41.98 -0.45
CA VAL A 613 -34.05 43.17 0.25
C VAL A 613 -35.02 44.34 0.17
N GLU A 614 -35.00 45.12 1.24
CA GLU A 614 -35.68 46.41 1.32
C GLU A 614 -34.64 47.50 1.62
N GLY A 615 -34.96 48.74 1.28
CA GLY A 615 -34.19 49.91 1.65
C GLY A 615 -34.60 50.46 3.02
N TRP A 616 -34.07 51.62 3.35
CA TRP A 616 -34.50 52.39 4.51
C TRP A 616 -35.74 53.23 4.19
N PRO A 617 -36.51 53.66 5.22
CA PRO A 617 -37.65 54.56 5.03
C PRO A 617 -37.31 55.89 4.33
N ASP A 618 -36.04 56.30 4.35
CA ASP A 618 -35.52 57.47 3.62
C ASP A 618 -35.34 57.25 2.10
N GLY A 619 -35.60 56.03 1.62
CA GLY A 619 -35.47 55.63 0.23
C GLY A 619 -34.04 55.25 -0.20
N THR A 620 -33.13 55.01 0.74
CA THR A 620 -31.73 54.59 0.46
C THR A 620 -31.51 53.08 0.63
N PHE A 621 -30.48 52.52 -0.02
CA PHE A 621 -30.05 51.12 0.13
C PHE A 621 -28.73 50.94 0.88
N ARG A 622 -27.86 51.96 0.90
CA ARG A 622 -26.58 52.01 1.61
C ARG A 622 -25.67 50.82 1.24
N PRO A 623 -25.28 50.68 -0.04
CA PRO A 623 -24.63 49.47 -0.58
C PRO A 623 -23.36 49.07 0.18
N THR A 624 -22.52 50.04 0.53
CA THR A 624 -21.23 49.81 1.20
C THR A 624 -21.32 49.78 2.72
N ALA A 625 -22.53 49.81 3.31
CA ALA A 625 -22.68 49.69 4.76
C ALA A 625 -22.52 48.23 5.20
N SER A 626 -21.84 47.99 6.32
CA SER A 626 -21.73 46.66 6.91
C SER A 626 -23.12 46.09 7.26
N VAL A 627 -23.36 44.82 6.95
CA VAL A 627 -24.64 44.15 7.24
C VAL A 627 -24.64 43.63 8.66
N GLN A 628 -25.66 44.01 9.44
CA GLN A 628 -25.90 43.42 10.75
C GLN A 628 -26.42 41.97 10.61
N ARG A 629 -26.08 41.11 11.57
CA ARG A 629 -26.47 39.69 11.58
C ARG A 629 -27.98 39.47 11.46
N GLY A 630 -28.78 40.31 12.13
CA GLY A 630 -30.23 40.26 12.02
C GLY A 630 -30.76 40.57 10.61
N ALA A 631 -30.10 41.48 9.89
CA ALA A 631 -30.45 41.79 8.52
C ALA A 631 -30.09 40.65 7.55
N VAL A 632 -28.96 39.95 7.78
CA VAL A 632 -28.64 38.73 7.00
C VAL A 632 -29.69 37.64 7.23
N ALA A 633 -30.16 37.46 8.46
CA ALA A 633 -31.27 36.54 8.75
C ALA A 633 -32.51 36.87 7.92
N ALA A 634 -32.85 38.17 7.80
CA ALA A 634 -33.97 38.60 6.98
C ALA A 634 -33.79 38.33 5.49
N PHE A 635 -32.59 38.55 4.95
CA PHE A 635 -32.31 38.28 3.53
C PHE A 635 -32.48 36.79 3.21
N LEU A 636 -31.89 35.91 4.02
CA LEU A 636 -31.96 34.47 3.81
C LEU A 636 -33.38 33.92 4.00
N TYR A 637 -34.13 34.43 4.99
CA TYR A 637 -35.53 34.07 5.21
C TYR A 637 -36.42 34.43 4.03
N ARG A 638 -36.31 35.67 3.52
CA ARG A 638 -37.10 36.13 2.38
C ARG A 638 -36.69 35.43 1.09
N ALA A 639 -35.39 35.19 0.89
CA ALA A 639 -34.90 34.39 -0.24
C ALA A 639 -35.43 32.94 -0.22
N SER A 640 -35.81 32.42 0.95
CA SER A 640 -36.50 31.13 1.12
C SER A 640 -38.03 31.20 0.97
N GLY A 641 -38.59 32.33 0.54
CA GLY A 641 -40.04 32.48 0.37
C GLY A 641 -40.80 32.79 1.65
N SER A 642 -40.12 33.26 2.70
CA SER A 642 -40.72 33.63 3.99
C SER A 642 -41.54 32.50 4.65
N PRO A 643 -40.94 31.33 4.91
CA PRO A 643 -41.64 30.17 5.46
C PRO A 643 -42.23 30.43 6.87
N SER A 644 -43.23 29.64 7.26
CA SER A 644 -43.75 29.69 8.63
C SER A 644 -42.67 29.27 9.64
N THR A 645 -42.67 29.91 10.82
CA THR A 645 -41.69 29.65 11.87
C THR A 645 -42.36 29.60 13.25
N GLY A 646 -41.67 28.99 14.22
CA GLY A 646 -42.12 28.95 15.62
C GLY A 646 -42.12 30.33 16.29
N THR A 647 -42.53 30.36 17.56
CA THR A 647 -42.76 31.61 18.30
C THR A 647 -41.53 32.15 19.03
N THR A 648 -40.48 31.36 19.27
CA THR A 648 -39.29 31.79 20.01
C THR A 648 -37.99 31.29 19.36
N SER A 649 -36.99 32.16 19.31
CA SER A 649 -35.68 31.89 18.70
C SER A 649 -34.77 31.02 19.57
N GLY A 650 -35.02 30.97 20.88
CA GLY A 650 -34.14 30.36 21.87
C GLY A 650 -32.94 31.23 22.28
N PHE A 651 -32.72 32.40 21.65
CA PHE A 651 -31.61 33.29 21.99
C PHE A 651 -32.01 34.36 23.00
N ARG A 652 -31.17 34.56 24.03
CA ARG A 652 -31.45 35.46 25.16
C ARG A 652 -31.56 36.94 24.77
N ASP A 653 -30.85 37.34 23.72
CA ASP A 653 -30.77 38.71 23.22
C ASP A 653 -31.68 38.98 22.01
N VAL A 654 -32.62 38.07 21.73
CA VAL A 654 -33.61 38.21 20.66
C VAL A 654 -35.01 38.11 21.26
N PRO A 655 -35.51 39.17 21.91
CA PRO A 655 -36.88 39.20 22.43
C PRO A 655 -37.90 39.16 21.28
N ALA A 656 -39.13 38.72 21.58
CA ALA A 656 -40.18 38.55 20.58
C ALA A 656 -40.54 39.84 19.81
N ASN A 657 -40.28 41.01 20.39
CA ASN A 657 -40.49 42.32 19.77
C ASN A 657 -39.28 42.85 18.99
N HIS A 658 -38.17 42.11 18.91
CA HIS A 658 -37.03 42.49 18.08
C HIS A 658 -37.44 42.50 16.59
N GLN A 659 -37.02 43.51 15.83
CA GLN A 659 -37.46 43.72 14.43
C GLN A 659 -37.23 42.51 13.51
N PHE A 660 -36.22 41.69 13.80
CA PHE A 660 -35.87 40.45 13.06
C PHE A 660 -36.14 39.16 13.86
N ALA A 661 -36.97 39.20 14.92
CA ALA A 661 -37.19 38.05 15.80
C ALA A 661 -37.70 36.82 15.03
N ARG A 662 -38.61 37.03 14.08
CA ARG A 662 -39.19 35.97 13.24
C ARG A 662 -38.14 35.29 12.38
N GLU A 663 -37.35 36.09 11.66
CA GLU A 663 -36.34 35.63 10.72
C GLU A 663 -35.21 34.88 11.45
N ILE A 664 -34.78 35.41 12.60
CA ILE A 664 -33.77 34.76 13.46
C ILE A 664 -34.31 33.44 14.02
N THR A 665 -35.60 33.38 14.40
CA THR A 665 -36.23 32.14 14.88
C THR A 665 -36.23 31.05 13.81
N TRP A 666 -36.48 31.41 12.55
CA TRP A 666 -36.42 30.47 11.43
C TRP A 666 -34.99 29.96 11.19
N LEU A 667 -33.97 30.84 11.22
CA LEU A 667 -32.57 30.41 11.08
C LEU A 667 -32.17 29.44 12.21
N ALA A 668 -32.66 29.65 13.43
CA ALA A 668 -32.36 28.81 14.58
C ALA A 668 -33.01 27.41 14.44
N SER A 669 -34.30 27.36 14.10
CA SER A 669 -35.06 26.10 13.99
C SER A 669 -34.57 25.22 12.84
N THR A 670 -34.03 25.82 11.79
CA THR A 670 -33.43 25.14 10.62
C THR A 670 -31.94 24.84 10.78
N LYS A 671 -31.33 25.23 11.91
CA LYS A 671 -29.89 25.08 12.20
C LYS A 671 -28.95 25.82 11.24
N ILE A 672 -29.46 26.81 10.51
CA ILE A 672 -28.62 27.73 9.73
C ILE A 672 -27.72 28.55 10.66
N THR A 673 -28.24 28.93 11.84
CA THR A 673 -27.46 29.52 12.93
C THR A 673 -27.51 28.65 14.18
N THR A 674 -26.41 28.61 14.92
CA THR A 674 -26.32 28.00 16.26
C THR A 674 -26.15 29.05 17.35
N GLY A 675 -25.97 30.32 16.99
CA GLY A 675 -25.60 31.39 17.92
C GLY A 675 -24.24 31.17 18.60
N TRP A 676 -24.02 31.90 19.68
CA TRP A 676 -22.85 31.75 20.55
C TRP A 676 -23.13 30.77 21.67
N SER A 677 -22.06 30.24 22.28
CA SER A 677 -22.13 29.33 23.43
C SER A 677 -22.79 29.96 24.66
N ASP A 678 -22.84 31.28 24.75
CA ASP A 678 -23.57 32.04 25.77
C ASP A 678 -25.08 32.16 25.46
N GLY A 679 -25.60 31.46 24.45
CA GLY A 679 -27.01 31.49 24.09
C GLY A 679 -27.48 32.81 23.48
N THR A 680 -26.57 33.62 22.90
CA THR A 680 -26.90 34.87 22.19
C THR A 680 -26.79 34.72 20.66
N PHE A 681 -27.48 35.60 19.91
CA PHE A 681 -27.41 35.72 18.45
C PHE A 681 -26.71 37.00 17.97
N ARG A 682 -26.65 38.03 18.82
CA ARG A 682 -26.01 39.33 18.60
C ARG A 682 -26.51 40.04 17.34
N PRO A 683 -27.83 40.32 17.23
CA PRO A 683 -28.47 40.73 15.98
C PRO A 683 -27.98 42.07 15.42
N THR A 684 -27.48 42.96 16.25
CA THR A 684 -27.02 44.31 15.87
C THR A 684 -25.54 44.38 15.50
N LEU A 685 -24.77 43.31 15.75
CA LEU A 685 -23.37 43.26 15.34
C LEU A 685 -23.27 43.06 13.83
N PRO A 686 -22.36 43.75 13.14
CA PRO A 686 -21.93 43.38 11.80
C PRO A 686 -21.49 41.92 11.73
N ILE A 687 -21.69 41.30 10.56
CA ILE A 687 -21.23 39.94 10.30
C ILE A 687 -19.96 39.94 9.45
N ALA A 688 -18.94 39.27 9.95
CA ALA A 688 -17.72 38.99 9.20
C ALA A 688 -18.00 38.01 8.05
N ARG A 689 -17.22 38.12 6.98
CA ARG A 689 -17.39 37.33 5.75
C ARG A 689 -17.23 35.83 5.95
N ASP A 690 -16.46 35.41 6.93
CA ASP A 690 -16.26 34.01 7.26
C ASP A 690 -17.49 33.39 7.94
N ALA A 691 -18.06 34.05 8.95
CA ALA A 691 -19.29 33.63 9.61
C ALA A 691 -20.48 33.67 8.65
N MET A 692 -20.49 34.63 7.72
CA MET A 692 -21.46 34.68 6.62
C MET A 692 -21.33 33.43 5.72
N ALA A 693 -20.11 32.96 5.41
CA ALA A 693 -19.93 31.78 4.59
C ALA A 693 -20.59 30.53 5.21
N ALA A 694 -20.50 30.38 6.53
CA ALA A 694 -21.19 29.32 7.25
C ALA A 694 -22.71 29.44 7.17
N PHE A 695 -23.27 30.66 7.27
CA PHE A 695 -24.71 30.88 7.10
C PHE A 695 -25.15 30.52 5.68
N MET A 696 -24.39 30.93 4.66
CA MET A 696 -24.70 30.65 3.26
C MET A 696 -24.70 29.14 2.98
N ILE A 697 -23.66 28.41 3.36
CA ILE A 697 -23.59 26.96 3.12
C ILE A 697 -24.73 26.23 3.82
N ARG A 698 -24.99 26.49 5.10
CA ARG A 698 -26.09 25.84 5.83
C ARG A 698 -27.46 26.20 5.25
N TRP A 699 -27.64 27.43 4.79
CA TRP A 699 -28.85 27.86 4.10
C TRP A 699 -29.04 27.14 2.76
N MET A 700 -27.98 27.02 1.96
CA MET A 700 -27.99 26.28 0.70
C MET A 700 -28.31 24.80 0.92
N ASP A 701 -27.64 24.16 1.89
CA ASP A 701 -27.88 22.76 2.25
C ASP A 701 -29.33 22.54 2.69
N HIS A 702 -29.88 23.45 3.51
CA HIS A 702 -31.29 23.41 3.93
C HIS A 702 -32.26 23.52 2.73
N ARG A 703 -31.87 24.24 1.68
CA ARG A 703 -32.66 24.40 0.45
C ARG A 703 -32.43 23.30 -0.59
N GLY A 704 -31.45 22.42 -0.38
CA GLY A 704 -31.05 21.40 -1.37
C GLY A 704 -30.35 21.98 -2.60
N LEU A 705 -29.53 23.03 -2.42
CA LEU A 705 -28.82 23.77 -3.47
C LEU A 705 -27.35 23.34 -3.66
#